data_AF-A0AAW0Q9X8-F1
#
_entry.id   AF-A0AAW0Q9X8-F1
#
_cell.length_a   1.000
_cell.length_b   1.000
_cell.length_c   1.000
_cell.angle_alpha   90.00
_cell.angle_beta   90.00
_cell.angle_gamma   90.00
#
_symmetry.space_group_name_H-M   'P 1'
#
loop_
_entity.id
_entity.type
_entity.pdbx_description
1 polymer ?
#
loop_
_entity_poly.entity_id
_entity_poly.type
_entity_poly.pdbx_seq_one_letter_code
_entity_poly.pdbx_strand_id
1 'polypeptide(L)'
;MLSAHHLFLVFLVCALFAGGATAFGAGSLPLDSEFNGFVWRHGDITEVLQYLPFSFATQHRFTQLQRKQIYFGNWLRDFSQVMDTTCLQSIPEPILRAIVSVMGFMEFGFATDEFDVTRERLGCYTHVEHIDNPHGYDEDAKKVDDRLRGPVDPKELEFDPDTGMKNYIANSGQGWDTSADYIRKQLTECIDLGRKGRKEPAARKESLIRLGAALHTLEDFSAHSNYVELCLLELGERDVFAFVGDECRLTAPGWRGRKVPPLVTGTFGMLDIFHSMLGEADDMAILQSKGSLGELETKLGYGGMAFEQLFDLVKTALGALSQFTSDANPLMKQLDTIGEIFKKANEDEPPPVTPVKEDASGITNPNLLWQSIEPVLYLHDRMKKWLQESAQESEPQGPNQSTNQLGEYTDQLVYKFLAVMLESAVKELRNAVKAAKDRVDEEAAKAASAAVYEDGSSASDPSHSDLSKDHFSNVLNQPAGLVATVTTNWATQRIVKCWDDDDIDAGKTIEEILRILHHPAFVKKKSAVQHYMFLAVKKWWRGLPAKEKNVLRNKLTKQSVQKRGHEAHGLTLKDLEGRKRGAAVFPGSRPRVRAPPKKDSFPIAWAIQEAGADIQWIASTLREGLYDPRGATTELLRGAAGFAKGSIRAVFTVATWFAGGAAGIAMDIWRPRS
;
A
#
# COMPACT_ATOMS: atom_id res chain seq x y z
N MET A 1 -9.83 -23.99 -40.46
CA MET A 1 -8.84 -24.38 -39.43
C MET A 1 -7.52 -23.71 -39.77
N LEU A 2 -7.18 -22.62 -39.08
CA LEU A 2 -5.90 -21.95 -39.24
C LEU A 2 -4.82 -22.76 -38.51
N SER A 3 -3.72 -23.09 -39.18
CA SER A 3 -2.64 -23.90 -38.59
C SER A 3 -1.91 -23.12 -37.49
N ALA A 4 -1.32 -23.84 -36.52
CA ALA A 4 -0.61 -23.27 -35.37
C ALA A 4 0.47 -22.23 -35.74
N HIS A 5 1.02 -22.30 -36.96
CA HIS A 5 1.97 -21.29 -37.46
C HIS A 5 1.33 -19.94 -37.80
N HIS A 6 0.08 -19.91 -38.25
CA HIS A 6 -0.63 -18.65 -38.48
C HIS A 6 -1.04 -18.00 -37.16
N LEU A 7 -1.39 -18.79 -36.15
CA LEU A 7 -1.67 -18.29 -34.80
C LEU A 7 -0.41 -17.70 -34.16
N PHE A 8 0.75 -18.34 -34.36
CA PHE A 8 2.04 -17.86 -33.87
C PHE A 8 2.48 -16.58 -34.60
N LEU A 9 2.27 -16.47 -35.91
CA LEU A 9 2.60 -15.25 -36.67
C LEU A 9 1.67 -14.09 -36.33
N VAL A 10 0.37 -14.34 -36.14
CA VAL A 10 -0.59 -13.34 -35.64
C VAL A 10 -0.23 -12.91 -34.22
N PHE A 11 0.16 -13.84 -33.35
CA PHE A 11 0.66 -13.52 -32.00
C PHE A 11 1.94 -12.68 -32.04
N LEU A 12 2.88 -12.99 -32.95
CA LEU A 12 4.13 -12.24 -33.10
C LEU A 12 3.89 -10.84 -33.69
N VAL A 13 2.95 -10.70 -34.63
CA VAL A 13 2.54 -9.40 -35.18
C VAL A 13 1.77 -8.59 -34.13
N CYS A 14 0.86 -9.19 -33.37
CA CYS A 14 0.18 -8.54 -32.25
C CYS A 14 1.16 -8.14 -31.13
N ALA A 15 2.20 -8.95 -30.85
CA ALA A 15 3.26 -8.62 -29.90
C ALA A 15 4.19 -7.51 -30.40
N LEU A 16 4.32 -7.33 -31.72
CA LEU A 16 5.10 -6.24 -32.35
C LEU A 16 4.31 -4.93 -32.47
N PHE A 17 2.98 -4.95 -32.31
CA PHE A 17 2.10 -3.77 -32.41
C PHE A 17 1.32 -3.46 -31.13
N ALA A 18 1.47 -4.25 -30.06
CA ALA A 18 0.96 -3.91 -28.73
C ALA A 18 1.82 -2.76 -28.16
N GLY A 19 1.33 -1.53 -28.31
CA GLY A 19 1.89 -0.39 -27.61
C GLY A 19 1.81 -0.63 -26.10
N GLY A 20 2.97 -0.55 -25.44
CA GLY A 20 3.07 -0.65 -23.99
C GLY A 20 2.20 0.41 -23.34
N ALA A 21 1.38 -0.02 -22.40
CA ALA A 21 0.55 0.84 -21.57
C ALA A 21 0.82 0.39 -20.14
N THR A 22 1.59 1.21 -19.43
CA THR A 22 2.26 0.87 -18.17
C THR A 22 1.50 1.45 -16.97
N ALA A 23 1.34 0.67 -15.90
CA ALA A 23 1.15 1.19 -14.53
C ALA A 23 1.52 0.16 -13.44
N PHE A 24 2.15 0.43 -12.29
CA PHE A 24 1.71 1.18 -11.09
C PHE A 24 2.91 1.68 -10.26
N GLY A 25 2.66 2.65 -9.36
CA GLY A 25 3.59 3.17 -8.36
C GLY A 25 3.78 2.33 -7.09
N ALA A 26 3.02 1.26 -6.89
CA ALA A 26 3.20 0.35 -5.76
C ALA A 26 4.51 -0.48 -5.91
N GLY A 27 5.00 -0.99 -4.79
CA GLY A 27 6.25 -1.74 -4.68
C GLY A 27 7.47 -0.86 -4.36
N SER A 28 8.62 -1.52 -4.26
CA SER A 28 9.93 -0.87 -4.16
C SER A 28 10.85 -1.43 -5.23
N LEU A 29 11.84 -0.64 -5.66
CA LEU A 29 12.95 -1.21 -6.41
C LEU A 29 13.73 -2.19 -5.52
N PRO A 30 14.33 -3.26 -6.09
CA PRO A 30 15.26 -4.11 -5.35
C PRO A 30 16.33 -3.27 -4.65
N LEU A 31 16.71 -3.61 -3.41
CA LEU A 31 17.63 -2.80 -2.59
C LEU A 31 18.99 -2.55 -3.28
N ASP A 32 19.43 -3.48 -4.13
CA ASP A 32 20.66 -3.45 -4.91
C ASP A 32 20.50 -2.81 -6.31
N SER A 33 19.28 -2.39 -6.68
CA SER A 33 19.02 -1.75 -7.97
C SER A 33 19.82 -0.46 -8.15
N GLU A 34 20.49 -0.35 -9.29
CA GLU A 34 21.25 0.84 -9.69
C GLU A 34 20.33 2.04 -9.96
N PHE A 35 19.03 1.80 -10.16
CA PHE A 35 18.00 2.83 -10.34
C PHE A 35 17.54 3.49 -9.03
N ASN A 36 17.92 2.93 -7.86
CA ASN A 36 17.48 3.41 -6.55
C ASN A 36 17.78 4.89 -6.33
N GLY A 37 16.75 5.67 -6.02
CA GLY A 37 16.86 7.11 -5.76
C GLY A 37 16.96 7.98 -7.02
N PHE A 38 16.79 7.41 -8.20
CA PHE A 38 16.55 8.14 -9.45
C PHE A 38 15.10 8.04 -9.91
N VAL A 39 14.54 6.84 -9.71
CA VAL A 39 13.16 6.46 -9.95
C VAL A 39 12.46 6.31 -8.61
N TRP A 40 11.16 6.56 -8.58
CA TRP A 40 10.36 6.52 -7.36
C TRP A 40 9.04 5.78 -7.53
N ARG A 41 8.83 4.84 -6.61
CA ARG A 41 7.56 4.19 -6.25
C ARG A 41 7.18 4.52 -4.80
N HIS A 42 5.97 4.21 -4.37
CA HIS A 42 5.50 4.45 -2.99
C HIS A 42 6.39 3.78 -1.94
N GLY A 43 6.85 2.55 -2.21
CA GLY A 43 7.77 1.86 -1.32
C GLY A 43 9.14 2.58 -1.21
N ASP A 44 9.66 3.07 -2.34
CA ASP A 44 10.91 3.86 -2.36
C ASP A 44 10.77 5.19 -1.60
N ILE A 45 9.61 5.85 -1.70
CA ILE A 45 9.31 7.10 -0.99
C ILE A 45 9.24 6.84 0.52
N THR A 46 8.66 5.71 0.94
CA THR A 46 8.58 5.33 2.36
C THR A 46 9.96 5.13 3.00
N GLU A 47 10.99 4.77 2.22
CA GLU A 47 12.36 4.67 2.74
C GLU A 47 12.96 6.02 3.17
N VAL A 48 12.33 7.16 2.87
CA VAL A 48 12.69 8.47 3.44
C VAL A 48 12.57 8.48 4.96
N LEU A 49 11.65 7.67 5.51
CA LEU A 49 11.38 7.60 6.95
C LEU A 49 12.55 7.07 7.76
N GLN A 50 13.49 6.35 7.14
CA GLN A 50 14.69 5.84 7.82
C GLN A 50 15.58 6.97 8.37
N TYR A 51 15.45 8.18 7.81
CA TYR A 51 16.17 9.38 8.20
C TYR A 51 15.40 10.26 9.19
N LEU A 52 14.22 9.84 9.62
CA LEU A 52 13.33 10.62 10.47
C LEU A 52 13.21 10.02 11.87
N PRO A 53 13.01 10.87 12.89
CA PRO A 53 12.78 10.40 14.24
C PRO A 53 11.37 9.82 14.35
N PHE A 54 11.24 8.66 14.99
CA PHE A 54 9.98 8.14 15.53
C PHE A 54 9.57 8.89 16.82
N SER A 55 10.51 9.60 17.45
CA SER A 55 10.28 10.54 18.53
C SER A 55 11.41 11.57 18.59
N PHE A 56 11.06 12.86 18.59
CA PHE A 56 11.98 13.97 18.79
C PHE A 56 12.52 14.05 20.22
N ALA A 57 11.83 13.49 21.22
CA ALA A 57 12.35 13.43 22.58
C ALA A 57 13.52 12.43 22.69
N THR A 58 13.36 11.23 22.12
CA THR A 58 14.38 10.16 22.21
C THR A 58 15.42 10.20 21.09
N GLN A 59 15.10 10.91 19.99
CA GLN A 59 15.86 10.94 18.73
C GLN A 59 16.01 9.55 18.08
N HIS A 60 15.21 8.56 18.47
CA HIS A 60 15.22 7.25 17.82
C HIS A 60 14.61 7.35 16.43
N ARG A 61 15.29 6.82 15.42
CA ARG A 61 14.73 6.71 14.06
C ARG A 61 13.65 5.64 13.97
N PHE A 62 12.83 5.71 12.93
CA PHE A 62 11.91 4.62 12.57
C PHE A 62 12.67 3.31 12.32
N THR A 63 12.19 2.20 12.91
CA THR A 63 12.69 0.86 12.62
C THR A 63 12.24 0.39 11.24
N GLN A 64 12.87 -0.65 10.70
CA GLN A 64 12.43 -1.25 9.43
C GLN A 64 10.98 -1.77 9.51
N LEU A 65 10.62 -2.44 10.61
CA LEU A 65 9.25 -2.92 10.81
C LEU A 65 8.23 -1.77 10.85
N GLN A 66 8.54 -0.66 11.51
CA GLN A 66 7.65 0.51 11.54
C GLN A 66 7.48 1.14 10.16
N ARG A 67 8.54 1.19 9.34
CA ARG A 67 8.43 1.65 7.95
C ARG A 67 7.56 0.72 7.11
N LYS A 68 7.71 -0.60 7.28
CA LYS A 68 6.82 -1.59 6.63
C LYS A 68 5.36 -1.41 7.04
N GLN A 69 5.07 -1.12 8.31
CA GLN A 69 3.71 -0.87 8.80
C GLN A 69 3.09 0.40 8.17
N ILE A 70 3.89 1.47 8.04
CA ILE A 70 3.46 2.68 7.33
C ILE A 70 3.24 2.37 5.85
N TYR A 71 4.18 1.68 5.23
CA TYR A 71 4.05 1.31 3.82
C TYR A 71 2.86 0.38 3.57
N PHE A 72 2.53 -0.53 4.48
CA PHE A 72 1.34 -1.38 4.38
C PHE A 72 0.05 -0.56 4.33
N GLY A 73 -0.08 0.47 5.17
CA GLY A 73 -1.23 1.39 5.11
C GLY A 73 -1.34 2.17 3.79
N ASN A 74 -0.19 2.52 3.21
CA ASN A 74 -0.10 3.16 1.89
C ASN A 74 -0.50 2.17 0.77
N TRP A 75 0.15 1.02 0.75
CA TRP A 75 -0.07 -0.10 -0.18
C TRP A 75 -1.53 -0.57 -0.20
N LEU A 76 -2.20 -0.61 0.95
CA LEU A 76 -3.63 -0.98 0.98
C LEU A 76 -4.52 -0.01 0.18
N ARG A 77 -4.11 1.25 -0.02
CA ARG A 77 -4.85 2.20 -0.86
C ARG A 77 -4.68 1.88 -2.34
N ASP A 78 -3.45 1.64 -2.80
CA ASP A 78 -3.16 1.13 -4.15
C ASP A 78 -4.04 -0.11 -4.45
N PHE A 79 -4.04 -1.08 -3.55
CA PHE A 79 -4.76 -2.34 -3.76
C PHE A 79 -6.27 -2.27 -3.47
N SER A 80 -6.77 -1.16 -2.92
CA SER A 80 -8.21 -0.93 -2.80
C SER A 80 -8.88 -0.79 -4.17
N GLN A 81 -8.12 -0.43 -5.21
CA GLN A 81 -8.58 -0.38 -6.61
C GLN A 81 -9.02 -1.75 -7.15
N VAL A 82 -8.53 -2.85 -6.57
CA VAL A 82 -9.04 -4.21 -6.85
C VAL A 82 -10.49 -4.37 -6.39
N MET A 83 -10.90 -3.61 -5.38
CA MET A 83 -12.25 -3.57 -4.84
C MET A 83 -13.08 -2.48 -5.53
N ASP A 84 -13.14 -2.56 -6.86
CA ASP A 84 -13.94 -1.70 -7.74
C ASP A 84 -15.08 -2.48 -8.42
N THR A 85 -16.06 -1.75 -8.98
CA THR A 85 -17.16 -2.26 -9.82
C THR A 85 -16.71 -3.35 -10.81
N THR A 86 -15.61 -3.16 -11.51
CA THR A 86 -15.12 -4.06 -12.56
C THR A 86 -14.85 -5.47 -12.02
N CYS A 87 -14.12 -5.54 -10.91
CA CYS A 87 -13.76 -6.80 -10.28
C CYS A 87 -14.91 -7.37 -9.46
N LEU A 88 -15.64 -6.54 -8.72
CA LEU A 88 -16.72 -6.97 -7.83
C LEU A 88 -17.93 -7.54 -8.57
N GLN A 89 -18.18 -7.11 -9.82
CA GLN A 89 -19.20 -7.71 -10.67
C GLN A 89 -18.83 -9.12 -11.15
N SER A 90 -17.53 -9.42 -11.22
CA SER A 90 -17.02 -10.69 -11.76
C SER A 90 -16.62 -11.68 -10.66
N ILE A 91 -16.16 -11.18 -9.51
CA ILE A 91 -15.54 -11.97 -8.44
C ILE A 91 -16.04 -11.47 -7.08
N PRO A 92 -16.50 -12.37 -6.19
CA PRO A 92 -16.88 -12.02 -4.83
C PRO A 92 -15.78 -11.30 -4.04
N GLU A 93 -16.15 -10.25 -3.29
CA GLU A 93 -15.23 -9.47 -2.44
C GLU A 93 -14.31 -10.34 -1.56
N PRO A 94 -14.80 -11.38 -0.84
CA PRO A 94 -13.91 -12.15 0.03
C PRO A 94 -12.76 -12.84 -0.72
N ILE A 95 -12.99 -13.21 -1.99
CA ILE A 95 -11.99 -13.84 -2.85
C ILE A 95 -10.97 -12.80 -3.32
N LEU A 96 -11.43 -11.63 -3.76
CA LEU A 96 -10.54 -10.50 -4.11
C LEU A 96 -9.66 -10.11 -2.92
N ARG A 97 -10.23 -10.04 -1.72
CA ARG A 97 -9.49 -9.71 -0.50
C ARG A 97 -8.47 -10.78 -0.14
N ALA A 98 -8.80 -12.06 -0.33
CA ALA A 98 -7.86 -13.15 -0.12
C ALA A 98 -6.67 -13.03 -1.09
N ILE A 99 -6.90 -12.69 -2.36
CA ILE A 99 -5.84 -12.45 -3.35
C ILE A 99 -4.94 -11.30 -2.88
N VAL A 100 -5.52 -10.17 -2.49
CA VAL A 100 -4.76 -9.03 -1.94
C VAL A 100 -3.98 -9.42 -0.69
N SER A 101 -4.55 -10.26 0.18
CA SER A 101 -3.87 -10.76 1.39
C SER A 101 -2.60 -11.55 1.05
N VAL A 102 -2.64 -12.37 0.00
CA VAL A 102 -1.45 -13.09 -0.48
C VAL A 102 -0.43 -12.17 -1.11
N MET A 103 -0.87 -11.16 -1.86
CA MET A 103 0.03 -10.15 -2.42
C MET A 103 0.72 -9.34 -1.31
N GLY A 104 -0.02 -8.97 -0.26
CA GLY A 104 0.54 -8.36 0.95
C GLY A 104 1.55 -9.28 1.63
N PHE A 105 1.25 -10.58 1.73
CA PHE A 105 2.20 -11.55 2.25
C PHE A 105 3.51 -11.60 1.44
N MET A 106 3.41 -11.57 0.10
CA MET A 106 4.57 -11.56 -0.79
C MET A 106 5.44 -10.31 -0.61
N GLU A 107 4.81 -9.14 -0.46
CA GLU A 107 5.51 -7.85 -0.35
C GLU A 107 6.13 -7.64 1.04
N PHE A 108 5.35 -7.84 2.09
CA PHE A 108 5.77 -7.51 3.46
C PHE A 108 6.48 -8.67 4.14
N GLY A 109 6.20 -9.88 3.68
CA GLY A 109 6.60 -11.13 4.33
C GLY A 109 5.74 -11.44 5.55
N PHE A 110 4.59 -10.80 5.74
CA PHE A 110 3.69 -10.96 6.88
C PHE A 110 2.24 -10.92 6.42
N ALA A 111 1.33 -11.59 7.13
CA ALA A 111 -0.08 -11.70 6.76
C ALA A 111 -1.08 -11.52 7.92
N THR A 112 -0.60 -11.31 9.16
CA THR A 112 -1.42 -11.26 10.37
C THR A 112 -1.15 -10.01 11.22
N ASP A 113 -2.03 -9.75 12.19
CA ASP A 113 -1.95 -8.64 13.14
C ASP A 113 -1.90 -7.28 12.42
N GLU A 114 -0.76 -6.57 12.44
CA GLU A 114 -0.60 -5.30 11.74
C GLU A 114 -0.61 -5.42 10.20
N PHE A 115 -0.40 -6.62 9.65
CA PHE A 115 -0.41 -6.90 8.20
C PHE A 115 -1.64 -7.67 7.75
N ASP A 116 -2.63 -7.85 8.63
CA ASP A 116 -3.90 -8.46 8.27
C ASP A 116 -4.72 -7.53 7.36
N VAL A 117 -5.10 -8.06 6.19
CA VAL A 117 -5.91 -7.37 5.18
C VAL A 117 -7.39 -7.62 5.50
N THR A 118 -7.89 -6.85 6.47
CA THR A 118 -9.32 -6.90 6.83
C THR A 118 -10.18 -6.16 5.80
N ARG A 119 -11.49 -6.45 5.82
CA ARG A 119 -12.46 -5.76 4.94
C ARG A 119 -12.45 -4.25 5.16
N GLU A 120 -12.27 -3.80 6.40
CA GLU A 120 -12.24 -2.39 6.79
C GLU A 120 -10.92 -1.71 6.44
N ARG A 121 -9.79 -2.44 6.56
CA ARG A 121 -8.46 -1.91 6.23
C ARG A 121 -8.24 -1.80 4.73
N LEU A 122 -8.76 -2.75 3.94
CA LEU A 122 -8.68 -2.70 2.48
C LEU A 122 -9.74 -1.75 1.90
N GLY A 123 -10.96 -1.77 2.42
CA GLY A 123 -12.04 -0.93 1.92
C GLY A 123 -12.41 -1.25 0.47
N CYS A 124 -12.96 -0.25 -0.21
CA CYS A 124 -13.24 -0.25 -1.64
C CYS A 124 -12.49 0.91 -2.30
N TYR A 125 -12.38 0.89 -3.63
CA TYR A 125 -11.84 2.03 -4.36
C TYR A 125 -12.60 3.31 -4.02
N THR A 126 -11.86 4.39 -3.74
CA THR A 126 -12.42 5.73 -3.65
C THR A 126 -11.51 6.76 -4.30
N HIS A 127 -12.09 7.63 -5.14
CA HIS A 127 -11.36 8.71 -5.80
C HIS A 127 -10.59 9.63 -4.82
N VAL A 128 -11.12 9.87 -3.59
CA VAL A 128 -10.46 10.75 -2.61
C VAL A 128 -9.13 10.21 -2.11
N GLU A 129 -8.94 8.89 -2.11
CA GLU A 129 -7.71 8.25 -1.65
C GLU A 129 -6.53 8.48 -2.61
N HIS A 130 -6.83 8.60 -3.90
CA HIS A 130 -5.87 8.79 -4.99
C HIS A 130 -5.85 10.22 -5.57
N ILE A 131 -6.77 11.08 -5.10
CA ILE A 131 -7.03 12.40 -5.69
C ILE A 131 -7.49 12.29 -7.15
N ASP A 132 -8.19 11.21 -7.50
CA ASP A 132 -8.71 11.02 -8.85
C ASP A 132 -9.85 11.97 -9.16
N ASN A 133 -10.00 12.29 -10.44
CA ASN A 133 -11.16 12.98 -10.97
C ASN A 133 -12.32 11.98 -11.12
N PRO A 134 -13.44 12.16 -10.38
CA PRO A 134 -14.53 11.20 -10.38
C PRO A 134 -15.38 11.23 -11.66
N HIS A 135 -15.12 12.13 -12.62
CA HIS A 135 -15.92 12.26 -13.85
C HIS A 135 -16.02 10.98 -14.68
N GLY A 136 -15.00 10.10 -14.64
CA GLY A 136 -14.96 8.84 -15.39
C GLY A 136 -15.67 7.66 -14.75
N TYR A 137 -16.25 7.83 -13.56
CA TYR A 137 -16.80 6.75 -12.76
C TYR A 137 -18.30 6.49 -13.06
N ASP A 138 -18.77 5.25 -12.88
CA ASP A 138 -20.17 4.87 -13.12
C ASP A 138 -21.14 5.74 -12.29
N GLU A 139 -22.28 6.11 -12.88
CA GLU A 139 -23.25 7.05 -12.31
C GLU A 139 -23.79 6.60 -10.94
N ASP A 140 -23.77 5.30 -10.63
CA ASP A 140 -24.11 4.80 -9.29
C ASP A 140 -23.48 3.43 -8.98
N ALA A 141 -22.17 3.42 -8.70
CA ALA A 141 -21.43 2.21 -8.33
C ALA A 141 -21.90 1.55 -7.02
N LYS A 142 -22.68 2.25 -6.19
CA LYS A 142 -23.30 1.68 -4.97
C LYS A 142 -24.23 0.52 -5.25
N LYS A 143 -24.71 0.39 -6.48
CA LYS A 143 -25.50 -0.77 -6.93
C LYS A 143 -24.68 -2.07 -6.95
N VAL A 144 -23.35 -1.98 -7.05
CA VAL A 144 -22.43 -3.14 -7.00
C VAL A 144 -22.02 -3.44 -5.56
N ASP A 145 -21.53 -2.43 -4.83
CA ASP A 145 -21.18 -2.53 -3.39
C ASP A 145 -21.45 -1.18 -2.71
N ASP A 146 -22.11 -1.21 -1.55
CA ASP A 146 -22.62 0.00 -0.87
C ASP A 146 -21.52 0.96 -0.40
N ARG A 147 -20.28 0.48 -0.28
CA ARG A 147 -19.09 1.26 0.07
C ARG A 147 -18.51 2.05 -1.10
N LEU A 148 -18.87 1.71 -2.34
CA LEU A 148 -18.41 2.41 -3.53
C LEU A 148 -19.07 3.79 -3.65
N ARG A 149 -18.54 4.58 -4.57
CA ARG A 149 -18.98 5.96 -4.79
C ARG A 149 -20.43 6.00 -5.30
N GLY A 150 -21.19 6.98 -4.80
CA GLY A 150 -22.49 7.32 -5.38
C GLY A 150 -22.34 8.26 -6.59
N PRO A 151 -23.46 8.84 -7.06
CA PRO A 151 -23.45 9.77 -8.19
C PRO A 151 -22.56 10.99 -7.96
N VAL A 152 -21.90 11.42 -9.03
CA VAL A 152 -21.03 12.61 -9.08
C VAL A 152 -21.90 13.88 -9.13
N ASP A 153 -21.66 14.83 -8.23
CA ASP A 153 -22.29 16.16 -8.30
C ASP A 153 -21.49 17.02 -9.30
N PRO A 154 -22.09 17.54 -10.38
CA PRO A 154 -21.38 18.38 -11.34
C PRO A 154 -20.58 19.54 -10.72
N LYS A 155 -21.04 20.08 -9.57
CA LYS A 155 -20.34 21.14 -8.85
C LYS A 155 -19.00 20.71 -8.28
N GLU A 156 -18.82 19.44 -7.93
CA GLU A 156 -17.54 18.96 -7.42
C GLU A 156 -16.47 18.90 -8.52
N LEU A 157 -16.89 18.86 -9.79
CA LEU A 157 -16.03 18.98 -10.97
C LEU A 157 -15.76 20.42 -11.38
N GLU A 158 -16.38 21.42 -10.74
CA GLU A 158 -16.06 22.83 -10.99
C GLU A 158 -14.73 23.23 -10.30
N PHE A 159 -14.24 24.42 -10.65
CA PHE A 159 -13.05 24.98 -10.04
C PHE A 159 -13.39 25.84 -8.83
N ASP A 160 -12.66 25.64 -7.75
CA ASP A 160 -12.65 26.58 -6.64
C ASP A 160 -11.90 27.87 -7.05
N PRO A 161 -12.57 29.04 -7.08
CA PRO A 161 -11.95 30.29 -7.49
C PRO A 161 -10.83 30.76 -6.55
N ASP A 162 -10.82 30.33 -5.29
CA ASP A 162 -9.84 30.77 -4.29
C ASP A 162 -8.54 29.98 -4.37
N THR A 163 -8.62 28.68 -4.70
CA THR A 163 -7.46 27.80 -4.76
C THR A 163 -6.98 27.47 -6.19
N GLY A 164 -7.86 27.64 -7.19
CA GLY A 164 -7.58 27.29 -8.59
C GLY A 164 -7.51 25.78 -8.85
N MET A 165 -8.08 24.98 -7.95
CA MET A 165 -8.12 23.52 -8.01
C MET A 165 -9.57 23.05 -8.26
N LYS A 166 -9.74 21.82 -8.75
CA LYS A 166 -11.06 21.18 -8.77
C LYS A 166 -11.64 21.03 -7.36
N ASN A 167 -12.96 21.17 -7.21
CA ASN A 167 -13.63 21.20 -5.91
C ASN A 167 -13.47 19.90 -5.11
N TYR A 168 -13.45 18.72 -5.75
CA TYR A 168 -13.22 17.43 -5.09
C TYR A 168 -11.81 17.28 -4.46
N ILE A 169 -10.86 18.17 -4.75
CA ILE A 169 -9.49 18.05 -4.21
C ILE A 169 -9.44 18.51 -2.76
N ALA A 170 -9.93 19.73 -2.48
CA ALA A 170 -9.78 20.35 -1.17
C ALA A 170 -10.91 21.30 -0.73
N ASN A 171 -11.99 21.45 -1.51
CA ASN A 171 -13.11 22.32 -1.14
C ASN A 171 -14.11 21.59 -0.22
N SER A 172 -13.70 21.41 1.04
CA SER A 172 -14.44 20.67 2.06
C SER A 172 -15.78 21.30 2.44
N GLY A 173 -16.72 20.47 2.91
CA GLY A 173 -17.96 20.92 3.55
C GLY A 173 -19.08 21.35 2.61
N GLN A 174 -18.98 21.03 1.31
CA GLN A 174 -19.97 21.41 0.29
C GLN A 174 -21.01 20.30 -0.02
N GLY A 175 -20.89 19.13 0.61
CA GLY A 175 -21.79 17.99 0.41
C GLY A 175 -21.22 16.85 -0.45
N TRP A 176 -20.03 17.04 -1.00
CA TRP A 176 -19.20 16.00 -1.61
C TRP A 176 -17.97 15.68 -0.75
N ASP A 177 -17.39 14.50 -0.97
CA ASP A 177 -16.14 14.10 -0.35
C ASP A 177 -14.94 14.76 -1.04
N THR A 178 -13.88 15.05 -0.28
CA THR A 178 -12.63 15.57 -0.84
C THR A 178 -11.42 14.80 -0.36
N SER A 179 -10.35 14.78 -1.15
CA SER A 179 -9.06 14.21 -0.71
C SER A 179 -8.52 14.89 0.55
N ALA A 180 -8.74 16.20 0.70
CA ALA A 180 -8.41 16.92 1.93
C ALA A 180 -9.18 16.39 3.15
N ASP A 181 -10.47 16.08 3.01
CA ASP A 181 -11.27 15.49 4.09
C ASP A 181 -10.83 14.08 4.45
N TYR A 182 -10.50 13.27 3.44
CA TYR A 182 -9.92 11.95 3.65
C TYR A 182 -8.59 12.01 4.41
N ILE A 183 -7.64 12.84 3.96
CA ILE A 183 -6.36 13.05 4.65
C ILE A 183 -6.60 13.55 6.08
N ARG A 184 -7.51 14.51 6.28
CA ARG A 184 -7.86 15.05 7.59
C ARG A 184 -8.35 13.96 8.53
N LYS A 185 -9.23 13.07 8.05
CA LYS A 185 -9.74 11.93 8.82
C LYS A 185 -8.60 10.98 9.21
N GLN A 186 -7.81 10.52 8.25
CA GLN A 186 -6.71 9.59 8.49
C GLN A 186 -5.67 10.15 9.46
N LEU A 187 -5.30 11.43 9.30
CA LEU A 187 -4.33 12.08 10.18
C LEU A 187 -4.87 12.34 11.59
N THR A 188 -6.18 12.61 11.74
CA THR A 188 -6.81 12.75 13.05
C THR A 188 -6.72 11.43 13.81
N GLU A 189 -7.18 10.33 13.19
CA GLU A 189 -7.10 8.99 13.78
C GLU A 189 -5.65 8.59 14.07
N CYS A 190 -4.72 8.90 13.15
CA CYS A 190 -3.29 8.66 13.32
C CYS A 190 -2.70 9.39 14.54
N ILE A 191 -3.04 10.66 14.75
CA ILE A 191 -2.55 11.43 15.90
C ILE A 191 -3.11 10.86 17.21
N ASP A 192 -4.42 10.62 17.26
CA ASP A 192 -5.10 10.10 18.46
C ASP A 192 -4.55 8.72 18.85
N LEU A 193 -4.44 7.82 17.88
CA LEU A 193 -3.88 6.48 18.08
C LEU A 193 -2.38 6.53 18.38
N GLY A 194 -1.63 7.45 17.80
CA GLY A 194 -0.19 7.55 18.04
C GLY A 194 0.17 8.11 19.41
N ARG A 195 -0.62 9.07 19.92
CA ARG A 195 -0.54 9.56 21.32
C ARG A 195 -0.80 8.41 22.30
N LYS A 196 -1.91 7.69 22.10
CA LYS A 196 -2.21 6.45 22.85
C LYS A 196 -1.10 5.41 22.67
N GLY A 197 -0.55 5.32 21.46
CA GLY A 197 0.52 4.44 21.01
C GLY A 197 1.88 4.68 21.68
N ARG A 198 2.07 5.80 22.37
CA ARG A 198 3.24 5.98 23.24
C ARG A 198 3.23 5.01 24.42
N LYS A 199 2.05 4.62 24.90
CA LYS A 199 1.86 3.66 26.00
C LYS A 199 1.35 2.30 25.54
N GLU A 200 0.55 2.24 24.48
CA GLU A 200 -0.15 1.03 24.03
C GLU A 200 0.36 0.52 22.67
N PRO A 201 1.03 -0.65 22.59
CA PRO A 201 1.59 -1.16 21.34
C PRO A 201 0.56 -1.37 20.22
N ALA A 202 -0.65 -1.82 20.52
CA ALA A 202 -1.70 -2.04 19.51
C ALA A 202 -2.13 -0.73 18.83
N ALA A 203 -2.36 0.33 19.63
CA ALA A 203 -2.69 1.65 19.10
C ALA A 203 -1.54 2.23 18.25
N ARG A 204 -0.28 1.94 18.62
CA ARG A 204 0.89 2.33 17.83
C ARG A 204 0.89 1.68 16.44
N LYS A 205 0.61 0.38 16.34
CA LYS A 205 0.56 -0.33 15.06
C LYS A 205 -0.48 0.31 14.14
N GLU A 206 -1.68 0.52 14.64
CA GLU A 206 -2.77 1.13 13.86
C GLU A 206 -2.46 2.59 13.48
N SER A 207 -1.82 3.37 14.35
CA SER A 207 -1.39 4.74 14.02
C SER A 207 -0.41 4.81 12.84
N LEU A 208 0.44 3.79 12.68
CA LEU A 208 1.39 3.70 11.58
C LEU A 208 0.68 3.37 10.27
N ILE A 209 -0.31 2.47 10.30
CA ILE A 209 -1.15 2.14 9.14
C ILE A 209 -1.95 3.37 8.69
N ARG A 210 -2.57 4.09 9.64
CA ARG A 210 -3.29 5.36 9.35
C ARG A 210 -2.37 6.45 8.80
N LEU A 211 -1.13 6.55 9.30
CA LEU A 211 -0.13 7.44 8.72
C LEU A 211 0.16 7.06 7.25
N GLY A 212 0.35 5.78 6.98
CA GLY A 212 0.54 5.26 5.62
C GLY A 212 -0.57 5.64 4.65
N ALA A 213 -1.81 5.42 5.07
CA ALA A 213 -2.99 5.71 4.26
C ALA A 213 -3.15 7.20 3.94
N ALA A 214 -2.76 8.10 4.86
CA ALA A 214 -2.72 9.53 4.60
C ALA A 214 -1.54 9.96 3.71
N LEU A 215 -0.38 9.32 3.90
CA LEU A 215 0.82 9.61 3.13
C LEU A 215 0.63 9.25 1.65
N HIS A 216 -0.03 8.13 1.37
CA HIS A 216 -0.38 7.72 0.00
C HIS A 216 -1.02 8.87 -0.80
N THR A 217 -2.14 9.42 -0.32
CA THR A 217 -2.82 10.54 -0.98
C THR A 217 -1.92 11.78 -1.12
N LEU A 218 -1.06 12.06 -0.14
CA LEU A 218 -0.11 13.19 -0.20
C LEU A 218 1.03 12.98 -1.21
N GLU A 219 1.39 11.72 -1.49
CA GLU A 219 2.38 11.33 -2.49
C GLU A 219 1.78 11.43 -3.89
N ASP A 220 0.56 10.90 -4.07
CA ASP A 220 -0.22 10.92 -5.31
C ASP A 220 -0.49 12.33 -5.81
N PHE A 221 -0.62 13.33 -4.93
CA PHE A 221 -0.83 14.71 -5.36
C PHE A 221 0.18 15.17 -6.42
N SER A 222 1.45 14.77 -6.33
CA SER A 222 2.45 15.17 -7.33
C SER A 222 2.53 14.25 -8.54
N ALA A 223 2.00 13.03 -8.43
CA ALA A 223 2.01 12.02 -9.48
C ALA A 223 0.75 12.08 -10.35
N HIS A 224 -0.41 12.24 -9.74
CA HIS A 224 -1.75 12.19 -10.35
C HIS A 224 -2.40 13.57 -10.51
N SER A 225 -1.65 14.66 -10.30
CA SER A 225 -2.03 16.01 -10.75
C SER A 225 -1.05 16.59 -11.77
N ASN A 226 -1.47 17.68 -12.41
CA ASN A 226 -0.60 18.50 -13.27
C ASN A 226 0.35 19.45 -12.48
N TYR A 227 0.58 19.21 -11.17
CA TYR A 227 1.37 20.10 -10.31
C TYR A 227 2.81 20.34 -10.82
N VAL A 228 3.47 19.31 -11.34
CA VAL A 228 4.85 19.42 -11.85
C VAL A 228 4.90 20.30 -13.09
N GLU A 229 3.94 20.13 -13.99
CA GLU A 229 3.74 20.92 -15.22
C GLU A 229 3.47 22.38 -14.87
N LEU A 230 2.57 22.64 -13.92
CA LEU A 230 2.30 23.98 -13.41
C LEU A 230 3.55 24.62 -12.80
N CYS A 231 4.39 23.85 -12.10
CA CYS A 231 5.67 24.34 -11.60
C CYS A 231 6.64 24.71 -12.73
N LEU A 232 6.70 23.92 -13.80
CA LEU A 232 7.54 24.21 -14.98
C LEU A 232 7.06 25.47 -15.72
N LEU A 233 5.75 25.66 -15.84
CA LEU A 233 5.15 26.89 -16.38
C LEU A 233 5.53 28.12 -15.53
N GLU A 234 5.50 28.00 -14.20
CA GLU A 234 5.97 29.06 -13.29
C GLU A 234 7.48 29.33 -13.40
N LEU A 235 8.27 28.37 -13.88
CA LEU A 235 9.69 28.54 -14.17
C LEU A 235 9.96 29.15 -15.56
N GLY A 236 8.92 29.35 -16.37
CA GLY A 236 8.97 29.97 -17.69
C GLY A 236 8.95 29.00 -18.87
N GLU A 237 8.73 27.71 -18.63
CA GLU A 237 8.63 26.69 -19.69
C GLU A 237 7.20 26.68 -20.29
N ARG A 238 6.98 27.53 -21.30
CA ARG A 238 5.62 27.87 -21.79
C ARG A 238 4.93 26.81 -22.62
N ASP A 239 5.69 25.92 -23.25
CA ASP A 239 5.17 24.90 -24.18
C ASP A 239 4.83 23.58 -23.50
N VAL A 240 4.98 23.50 -22.16
CA VAL A 240 4.59 22.34 -21.37
C VAL A 240 3.07 22.23 -21.33
N PHE A 241 2.54 21.10 -21.77
CA PHE A 241 1.12 20.81 -21.73
C PHE A 241 0.65 20.58 -20.28
N ALA A 242 -0.38 21.29 -19.87
CA ALA A 242 -0.89 21.26 -18.50
C ALA A 242 -2.05 20.27 -18.30
N PHE A 243 -2.26 19.34 -19.25
CA PHE A 243 -3.35 18.35 -19.20
C PHE A 243 -4.77 18.97 -19.13
N VAL A 244 -4.94 20.13 -19.78
CA VAL A 244 -6.23 20.80 -19.96
C VAL A 244 -6.28 21.44 -21.34
N GLY A 245 -7.49 21.71 -21.83
CA GLY A 245 -7.68 22.44 -23.09
C GLY A 245 -7.04 23.84 -23.07
N ASP A 246 -6.77 24.37 -24.26
CA ASP A 246 -6.03 25.63 -24.43
C ASP A 246 -6.78 26.85 -23.87
N GLU A 247 -8.11 26.83 -23.89
CA GLU A 247 -8.97 27.89 -23.36
C GLU A 247 -9.33 27.69 -21.88
N CYS A 248 -9.00 26.53 -21.30
CA CYS A 248 -9.22 26.23 -19.90
C CYS A 248 -8.23 27.02 -19.02
N ARG A 249 -8.58 28.27 -18.69
CA ARG A 249 -7.70 29.22 -17.99
C ARG A 249 -8.41 29.96 -16.86
N LEU A 250 -7.82 29.93 -15.67
CA LEU A 250 -8.26 30.68 -14.50
C LEU A 250 -7.44 31.97 -14.32
N THR A 251 -8.03 32.97 -13.67
CA THR A 251 -7.31 34.20 -13.29
C THR A 251 -6.61 33.99 -11.97
N ALA A 252 -5.28 33.91 -11.97
CA ALA A 252 -4.50 33.74 -10.75
C ALA A 252 -4.65 34.96 -9.80
N PRO A 253 -4.76 34.75 -8.48
CA PRO A 253 -4.90 35.81 -7.50
C PRO A 253 -3.65 36.70 -7.46
N GLY A 254 -3.79 37.95 -7.88
CA GLY A 254 -2.71 38.93 -7.88
C GLY A 254 -2.97 40.14 -8.78
N TRP A 255 -2.14 41.17 -8.65
CA TRP A 255 -2.32 42.48 -9.30
C TRP A 255 -2.23 42.48 -10.84
N ARG A 256 -1.81 41.38 -11.46
CA ARG A 256 -1.60 41.29 -12.92
C ARG A 256 -2.67 40.51 -13.67
N GLY A 257 -3.66 39.90 -12.99
CA GLY A 257 -4.73 39.14 -13.65
C GLY A 257 -4.23 38.03 -14.59
N ARG A 258 -3.08 37.41 -14.28
CA ARG A 258 -2.44 36.42 -15.14
C ARG A 258 -3.36 35.22 -15.32
N LYS A 259 -3.61 34.83 -16.57
CA LYS A 259 -4.31 33.60 -16.92
C LYS A 259 -3.38 32.40 -16.81
N VAL A 260 -3.79 31.38 -16.07
CA VAL A 260 -3.03 30.14 -15.85
C VAL A 260 -3.95 28.93 -15.99
N PRO A 261 -3.44 27.76 -16.41
CA PRO A 261 -4.22 26.52 -16.36
C PRO A 261 -4.61 26.19 -14.91
N PRO A 262 -5.79 25.61 -14.65
CA PRO A 262 -6.16 25.13 -13.32
C PRO A 262 -5.31 23.92 -12.89
N LEU A 263 -5.37 23.60 -11.60
CA LEU A 263 -4.88 22.31 -11.10
C LEU A 263 -5.97 21.25 -11.25
N VAL A 264 -5.65 20.20 -12.00
CA VAL A 264 -6.54 19.08 -12.30
C VAL A 264 -5.83 17.77 -12.02
N THR A 265 -6.63 16.72 -11.84
CA THR A 265 -6.17 15.34 -11.73
C THR A 265 -6.84 14.47 -12.79
N GLY A 266 -6.31 13.26 -12.96
CA GLY A 266 -6.74 12.33 -14.00
C GLY A 266 -8.08 11.67 -13.69
N THR A 267 -8.92 11.47 -14.72
CA THR A 267 -10.15 10.68 -14.62
C THR A 267 -9.79 9.21 -14.48
N PHE A 268 -10.24 8.61 -13.38
CA PHE A 268 -10.10 7.18 -13.17
C PHE A 268 -11.20 6.42 -13.93
N GLY A 269 -10.80 5.40 -14.69
CA GLY A 269 -11.70 4.49 -15.37
C GLY A 269 -11.22 3.04 -15.29
N MET A 270 -11.96 2.13 -15.92
CA MET A 270 -11.62 0.69 -15.92
C MET A 270 -10.18 0.41 -16.41
N LEU A 271 -9.69 1.22 -17.35
CA LEU A 271 -8.29 1.21 -17.82
C LEU A 271 -7.28 1.28 -16.69
N ASP A 272 -7.55 2.15 -15.73
CA ASP A 272 -6.63 2.45 -14.65
C ASP A 272 -6.53 1.28 -13.68
N ILE A 273 -7.55 0.42 -13.56
CA ILE A 273 -7.52 -0.88 -12.84
C ILE A 273 -6.73 -1.96 -13.60
N PHE A 274 -6.70 -1.92 -14.93
CA PHE A 274 -5.87 -2.85 -15.72
C PHE A 274 -4.40 -2.47 -15.67
N HIS A 275 -4.17 -1.17 -15.79
CA HIS A 275 -2.93 -0.51 -15.46
C HIS A 275 -2.52 -0.93 -14.03
N SER A 276 -3.40 -0.78 -13.02
CA SER A 276 -3.50 -1.53 -11.75
C SER A 276 -2.59 -2.71 -11.56
N MET A 277 -3.06 -3.75 -12.23
CA MET A 277 -2.86 -5.12 -11.84
C MET A 277 -2.02 -5.87 -12.86
N LEU A 278 -2.00 -5.42 -14.12
CA LEU A 278 -1.26 -6.03 -15.23
C LEU A 278 -0.08 -5.18 -15.71
N GLY A 279 -0.15 -3.86 -15.55
CA GLY A 279 0.80 -2.90 -16.13
C GLY A 279 2.21 -2.96 -15.52
N GLU A 280 2.39 -3.64 -14.39
CA GLU A 280 3.71 -3.88 -13.83
C GLU A 280 4.59 -4.68 -14.78
N ALA A 281 4.03 -5.40 -15.75
CA ALA A 281 4.82 -6.22 -16.66
C ALA A 281 5.79 -5.44 -17.56
N ASP A 282 5.48 -4.21 -17.98
CA ASP A 282 6.33 -3.43 -18.91
C ASP A 282 7.46 -2.68 -18.18
N ASP A 283 7.14 -2.11 -17.02
CA ASP A 283 8.11 -1.57 -16.06
C ASP A 283 9.07 -2.68 -15.57
N MET A 284 8.53 -3.87 -15.34
CA MET A 284 9.32 -5.04 -14.96
C MET A 284 10.03 -5.68 -16.17
N ALA A 285 9.60 -5.46 -17.42
CA ALA A 285 10.35 -5.91 -18.61
C ALA A 285 11.68 -5.15 -18.79
N ILE A 286 11.73 -3.87 -18.42
CA ILE A 286 12.97 -3.08 -18.36
C ILE A 286 13.88 -3.60 -17.22
N LEU A 287 13.31 -4.12 -16.13
CA LEU A 287 14.01 -4.67 -14.97
C LEU A 287 14.17 -6.22 -14.97
N GLN A 288 13.74 -6.91 -16.04
CA GLN A 288 13.70 -8.38 -16.17
C GLN A 288 12.89 -9.15 -15.09
N SER A 289 11.85 -8.55 -14.51
CA SER A 289 10.94 -9.16 -13.54
C SER A 289 9.53 -9.38 -14.12
N LYS A 290 8.71 -10.21 -13.46
CA LYS A 290 7.28 -10.39 -13.79
C LYS A 290 6.45 -9.43 -12.92
N GLY A 291 5.43 -8.77 -13.46
CA GLY A 291 4.52 -7.93 -12.65
C GLY A 291 3.77 -8.74 -11.58
N SER A 292 3.09 -8.07 -10.64
CA SER A 292 2.59 -8.60 -9.37
C SER A 292 1.67 -9.81 -9.54
N LEU A 293 0.74 -9.79 -10.50
CA LEU A 293 -0.10 -10.96 -10.82
C LEU A 293 0.69 -12.11 -11.46
N GLY A 294 1.73 -11.81 -12.23
CA GLY A 294 2.63 -12.80 -12.82
C GLY A 294 3.62 -13.39 -11.83
N GLU A 295 4.09 -12.61 -10.85
CA GLU A 295 4.87 -13.09 -9.71
C GLU A 295 4.00 -13.97 -8.81
N LEU A 296 2.75 -13.55 -8.54
CA LEU A 296 1.77 -14.33 -7.82
C LEU A 296 1.53 -15.68 -8.51
N GLU A 297 1.22 -15.70 -9.82
CA GLU A 297 1.07 -16.95 -10.58
C GLU A 297 2.33 -17.82 -10.52
N THR A 298 3.52 -17.22 -10.59
CA THR A 298 4.79 -17.96 -10.51
C THR A 298 5.01 -18.59 -9.13
N LYS A 299 4.72 -17.85 -8.04
CA LYS A 299 4.84 -18.37 -6.67
C LYS A 299 3.75 -19.41 -6.36
N LEU A 300 2.56 -19.28 -6.95
CA LEU A 300 1.50 -20.29 -6.88
C LEU A 300 1.77 -21.50 -7.81
N GLY A 301 2.61 -21.36 -8.84
CA GLY A 301 2.82 -22.29 -9.97
C GLY A 301 4.09 -23.16 -9.97
N TYR A 302 4.51 -23.67 -8.81
CA TYR A 302 5.25 -24.92 -8.56
C TYR A 302 6.69 -25.23 -9.09
N GLY A 303 7.43 -25.98 -8.24
CA GLY A 303 8.71 -26.64 -8.53
C GLY A 303 9.47 -27.26 -7.32
N GLY A 304 9.08 -26.95 -6.08
CA GLY A 304 9.75 -27.40 -4.85
C GLY A 304 9.09 -28.56 -4.07
N MET A 305 9.75 -28.99 -2.99
CA MET A 305 9.41 -30.11 -2.09
C MET A 305 7.92 -30.22 -1.74
N ALA A 306 7.35 -31.43 -1.71
CA ALA A 306 5.93 -31.67 -1.39
C ALA A 306 5.52 -31.04 -0.03
N PHE A 307 4.24 -30.73 0.17
CA PHE A 307 3.76 -30.12 1.42
C PHE A 307 4.22 -30.92 2.64
N GLU A 308 4.07 -32.26 2.61
CA GLU A 308 4.49 -33.14 3.70
C GLU A 308 6.00 -33.02 4.00
N GLN A 309 6.83 -32.89 2.96
CA GLN A 309 8.28 -32.71 3.10
C GLN A 309 8.63 -31.35 3.71
N LEU A 310 7.96 -30.27 3.29
CA LEU A 310 8.16 -28.93 3.87
C LEU A 310 7.67 -28.87 5.33
N PHE A 311 6.52 -29.47 5.60
CA PHE A 311 5.96 -29.58 6.94
C PHE A 311 6.93 -30.30 7.90
N ASP A 312 7.48 -31.44 7.47
CA ASP A 312 8.46 -32.19 8.26
C ASP A 312 9.78 -31.44 8.47
N LEU A 313 10.23 -30.66 7.48
CA LEU A 313 11.43 -29.81 7.60
C LEU A 313 11.22 -28.68 8.62
N VAL A 314 10.08 -27.96 8.55
CA VAL A 314 9.72 -26.91 9.51
C VAL A 314 9.60 -27.49 10.92
N LYS A 315 8.93 -28.65 11.05
CA LYS A 315 8.77 -29.37 12.32
C LYS A 315 10.11 -29.82 12.91
N THR A 316 11.01 -30.34 12.07
CA THR A 316 12.35 -30.78 12.48
C THR A 316 13.22 -29.60 12.91
N ALA A 317 13.19 -28.49 12.17
CA ALA A 317 13.94 -27.28 12.52
C ALA A 317 13.44 -26.64 13.83
N LEU A 318 12.12 -26.55 14.02
CA LEU A 318 11.51 -26.12 15.28
C LEU A 318 11.85 -27.07 16.44
N GLY A 319 11.85 -28.38 16.19
CA GLY A 319 12.27 -29.39 17.14
C GLY A 319 13.74 -29.24 17.57
N ALA A 320 14.65 -28.93 16.63
CA ALA A 320 16.04 -28.67 16.94
C ALA A 320 16.24 -27.37 17.77
N LEU A 321 15.47 -26.32 17.47
CA LEU A 321 15.48 -25.07 18.24
C LEU A 321 14.91 -25.22 19.66
N SER A 322 13.96 -26.14 19.85
CA SER A 322 13.39 -26.50 21.16
C SER A 322 14.41 -27.12 22.11
N GLN A 323 15.53 -27.64 21.59
CA GLN A 323 16.61 -28.18 22.43
C GLN A 323 17.46 -27.06 23.06
N PHE A 324 17.43 -25.85 22.48
CA PHE A 324 18.16 -24.68 22.97
C PHE A 324 17.27 -23.69 23.73
N THR A 325 15.95 -23.89 23.74
CA THR A 325 14.97 -23.02 24.40
C THR A 325 13.93 -23.88 25.12
N SER A 326 13.71 -23.66 26.41
CA SER A 326 12.86 -24.52 27.28
C SER A 326 11.36 -24.54 26.94
N ASP A 327 10.95 -23.82 25.88
CA ASP A 327 9.64 -23.17 25.81
C ASP A 327 8.98 -23.24 24.41
N ALA A 328 9.55 -23.99 23.46
CA ALA A 328 9.03 -24.13 22.07
C ALA A 328 7.83 -25.10 21.92
N ASN A 329 7.36 -25.70 23.01
CA ASN A 329 6.23 -26.66 23.03
C ASN A 329 4.89 -26.14 22.45
N PRO A 330 4.50 -24.85 22.58
CA PRO A 330 3.22 -24.36 22.06
C PRO A 330 3.17 -24.30 20.52
N LEU A 331 4.28 -23.90 19.87
CA LEU A 331 4.38 -23.77 18.41
C LEU A 331 4.32 -25.15 17.72
N MET A 332 4.93 -26.17 18.34
CA MET A 332 4.87 -27.55 17.86
C MET A 332 3.44 -28.11 17.85
N LYS A 333 2.64 -27.81 18.90
CA LYS A 333 1.23 -28.23 18.97
C LYS A 333 0.35 -27.54 17.92
N GLN A 334 0.62 -26.26 17.64
CA GLN A 334 -0.06 -25.53 16.58
C GLN A 334 0.28 -26.13 15.21
N LEU A 335 1.55 -26.44 14.96
CA LEU A 335 1.99 -27.07 13.72
C LEU A 335 1.35 -28.45 13.51
N ASP A 336 1.26 -29.29 14.54
CA ASP A 336 0.59 -30.59 14.46
C ASP A 336 -0.90 -30.46 14.09
N THR A 337 -1.59 -29.48 14.66
CA THR A 337 -3.02 -29.19 14.35
C THR A 337 -3.20 -28.77 12.88
N ILE A 338 -2.25 -28.01 12.34
CA ILE A 338 -2.25 -27.56 10.93
C ILE A 338 -2.09 -28.76 9.98
N GLY A 339 -1.21 -29.71 10.32
CA GLY A 339 -1.01 -30.92 9.52
C GLY A 339 -2.27 -31.78 9.40
N GLU A 340 -3.10 -31.82 10.45
CA GLU A 340 -4.38 -32.55 10.44
C GLU A 340 -5.46 -31.87 9.56
N ILE A 341 -5.51 -30.53 9.55
CA ILE A 341 -6.45 -29.76 8.70
C ILE A 341 -6.13 -29.98 7.22
N PHE A 342 -4.85 -29.92 6.84
CA PHE A 342 -4.44 -30.10 5.44
C PHE A 342 -4.76 -31.50 4.90
N LYS A 343 -4.60 -32.54 5.72
CA LYS A 343 -4.97 -33.91 5.34
C LYS A 343 -6.46 -34.02 5.05
N LYS A 344 -7.30 -33.44 5.90
CA LYS A 344 -8.77 -33.44 5.69
C LYS A 344 -9.19 -32.69 4.42
N ALA A 345 -8.57 -31.54 4.12
CA ALA A 345 -8.91 -30.75 2.93
C ALA A 345 -8.55 -31.45 1.61
N ASN A 346 -7.60 -32.40 1.61
CA ASN A 346 -7.22 -33.20 0.44
C ASN A 346 -8.01 -34.52 0.32
N GLU A 347 -8.71 -34.96 1.37
CA GLU A 347 -9.41 -36.25 1.41
C GLU A 347 -10.90 -36.18 1.01
N ASP A 348 -11.51 -34.99 0.96
CA ASP A 348 -12.91 -34.83 0.52
C ASP A 348 -13.03 -34.91 -1.03
N GLU A 349 -13.49 -36.06 -1.53
CA GLU A 349 -14.02 -36.17 -2.91
C GLU A 349 -15.22 -35.21 -3.11
N PRO A 350 -15.38 -34.60 -4.30
CA PRO A 350 -16.53 -33.73 -4.56
C PRO A 350 -17.84 -34.54 -4.46
N PRO A 351 -18.87 -34.05 -3.75
CA PRO A 351 -20.12 -34.79 -3.61
C PRO A 351 -20.83 -34.93 -4.98
N PRO A 352 -21.62 -36.00 -5.18
CA PRO A 352 -22.30 -36.25 -6.45
C PRO A 352 -23.34 -35.15 -6.73
N VAL A 353 -23.27 -34.63 -7.95
CA VAL A 353 -24.10 -33.53 -8.48
C VAL A 353 -25.59 -33.87 -8.34
N THR A 354 -26.29 -33.15 -7.48
CA THR A 354 -27.74 -32.92 -7.62
C THR A 354 -27.95 -31.50 -8.14
N PRO A 355 -28.86 -31.29 -9.10
CA PRO A 355 -29.01 -29.99 -9.74
C PRO A 355 -29.78 -29.05 -8.81
N VAL A 356 -29.03 -28.30 -7.99
CA VAL A 356 -29.53 -27.06 -7.37
C VAL A 356 -29.17 -25.91 -8.31
N LYS A 357 -30.14 -25.03 -8.54
CA LYS A 357 -30.02 -23.86 -9.41
C LYS A 357 -29.06 -22.82 -8.79
N GLU A 358 -28.21 -22.28 -9.65
CA GLU A 358 -27.54 -20.96 -9.54
C GLU A 358 -26.73 -20.67 -8.27
N ASP A 359 -25.46 -21.12 -8.25
CA ASP A 359 -24.33 -20.36 -7.71
C ASP A 359 -23.03 -20.73 -8.47
N ALA A 360 -22.63 -19.87 -9.41
CA ALA A 360 -21.40 -20.02 -10.17
C ALA A 360 -20.19 -19.57 -9.32
N SER A 361 -19.79 -20.38 -8.34
CA SER A 361 -18.41 -20.42 -7.80
C SER A 361 -18.30 -21.60 -6.85
N GLY A 362 -17.48 -22.59 -7.18
CA GLY A 362 -17.25 -23.79 -6.35
C GLY A 362 -16.49 -23.54 -5.03
N ILE A 363 -16.71 -22.39 -4.37
CA ILE A 363 -16.11 -22.04 -3.08
C ILE A 363 -17.25 -21.78 -2.11
N THR A 364 -17.61 -22.78 -1.30
CA THR A 364 -18.80 -22.74 -0.44
C THR A 364 -18.69 -21.83 0.78
N ASN A 365 -17.51 -21.29 1.15
CA ASN A 365 -17.39 -20.15 2.07
C ASN A 365 -15.93 -19.62 2.14
N PRO A 366 -15.57 -18.53 1.44
CA PRO A 366 -14.21 -17.96 1.47
C PRO A 366 -13.71 -17.57 2.88
N ASN A 367 -14.61 -17.20 3.79
CA ASN A 367 -14.25 -16.85 5.16
C ASN A 367 -13.84 -18.08 5.99
N LEU A 368 -14.45 -19.24 5.72
CA LEU A 368 -14.11 -20.51 6.38
C LEU A 368 -12.70 -20.99 5.99
N LEU A 369 -12.30 -20.67 4.76
CA LEU A 369 -10.98 -20.99 4.22
C LEU A 369 -9.89 -20.09 4.81
N TRP A 370 -10.13 -18.78 4.93
CA TRP A 370 -9.21 -17.87 5.61
C TRP A 370 -9.01 -18.26 7.08
N GLN A 371 -10.10 -18.59 7.78
CA GLN A 371 -10.05 -19.12 9.16
C GLN A 371 -9.21 -20.40 9.30
N SER A 372 -9.12 -21.20 8.24
CA SER A 372 -8.33 -22.45 8.24
C SER A 372 -6.82 -22.18 8.08
N ILE A 373 -6.44 -21.03 7.49
CA ILE A 373 -5.06 -20.68 7.13
C ILE A 373 -4.45 -19.70 8.13
N GLU A 374 -5.28 -18.85 8.73
CA GLU A 374 -4.90 -17.83 9.71
C GLU A 374 -3.96 -18.37 10.82
N PRO A 375 -4.18 -19.57 11.41
CA PRO A 375 -3.23 -20.12 12.39
C PRO A 375 -1.82 -20.38 11.83
N VAL A 376 -1.71 -20.79 10.56
CA VAL A 376 -0.44 -21.03 9.87
C VAL A 376 0.30 -19.72 9.63
N LEU A 377 -0.43 -18.72 9.14
CA LEU A 377 0.10 -17.38 8.87
C LEU A 377 0.55 -16.70 10.15
N TYR A 378 -0.22 -16.86 11.23
CA TYR A 378 0.11 -16.30 12.54
C TYR A 378 1.38 -16.92 13.11
N LEU A 379 1.52 -18.25 13.04
CA LEU A 379 2.74 -18.96 13.44
C LEU A 379 3.95 -18.49 12.61
N HIS A 380 3.78 -18.44 11.29
CA HIS A 380 4.79 -17.97 10.35
C HIS A 380 5.27 -16.55 10.71
N ASP A 381 4.34 -15.60 10.88
CA ASP A 381 4.68 -14.20 11.09
C ASP A 381 5.45 -13.99 12.39
N ARG A 382 5.08 -14.70 13.46
CA ARG A 382 5.78 -14.64 14.73
C ARG A 382 7.20 -15.18 14.62
N MET A 383 7.37 -16.32 13.93
CA MET A 383 8.70 -16.87 13.66
C MET A 383 9.55 -15.89 12.86
N LYS A 384 8.98 -15.24 11.83
CA LYS A 384 9.72 -14.29 10.99
C LYS A 384 10.05 -12.99 11.72
N LYS A 385 9.14 -12.45 12.53
CA LYS A 385 9.42 -11.30 13.42
C LYS A 385 10.57 -11.63 14.38
N TRP A 386 10.55 -12.82 14.98
CA TRP A 386 11.63 -13.29 15.84
C TRP A 386 12.98 -13.38 15.09
N LEU A 387 13.02 -14.03 13.92
CA LEU A 387 14.24 -14.14 13.10
C LEU A 387 14.81 -12.77 12.71
N GLN A 388 13.95 -11.82 12.32
CA GLN A 388 14.36 -10.47 11.93
C GLN A 388 14.89 -9.64 13.12
N GLU A 389 14.28 -9.78 14.30
CA GLU A 389 14.75 -9.12 15.51
C GLU A 389 16.12 -9.68 15.95
N SER A 390 16.33 -10.99 15.90
CA SER A 390 17.63 -11.62 16.19
C SER A 390 18.73 -11.29 15.17
N ALA A 391 18.39 -11.12 13.88
CA ALA A 391 19.36 -10.75 12.84
C ALA A 391 19.87 -9.30 12.98
N GLN A 392 19.07 -8.39 13.52
CA GLN A 392 19.48 -7.01 13.80
C GLN A 392 20.43 -6.91 15.02
N GLU A 393 20.60 -7.98 15.78
CA GLU A 393 21.47 -8.02 16.96
C GLU A 393 22.95 -8.32 16.62
N SER A 394 23.26 -8.96 15.49
CA SER A 394 24.62 -9.33 15.09
C SER A 394 25.26 -8.37 14.09
N GLU A 395 26.44 -7.82 14.40
CA GLU A 395 27.36 -7.33 13.35
C GLU A 395 27.81 -8.50 12.46
N PRO A 396 28.26 -8.26 11.22
CA PRO A 396 28.44 -9.31 10.22
C PRO A 396 29.61 -10.22 10.61
N GLN A 397 29.31 -11.35 11.24
CA GLN A 397 30.23 -12.47 11.40
C GLN A 397 29.54 -13.80 11.08
N GLY A 398 30.03 -14.47 10.03
CA GLY A 398 29.92 -15.91 9.84
C GLY A 398 28.55 -16.47 9.48
N PRO A 399 28.49 -17.70 8.92
CA PRO A 399 27.36 -18.16 8.11
C PRO A 399 26.13 -18.56 8.95
N ASN A 400 25.22 -17.61 9.18
CA ASN A 400 23.84 -17.83 9.64
C ASN A 400 22.97 -18.46 8.51
N GLN A 401 23.30 -19.67 8.07
CA GLN A 401 22.53 -20.35 7.01
C GLN A 401 21.19 -20.94 7.52
N SER A 402 21.07 -21.31 8.80
CA SER A 402 19.88 -22.02 9.32
C SER A 402 18.66 -21.13 9.58
N THR A 403 18.85 -19.88 10.03
CA THR A 403 17.76 -18.94 10.32
C THR A 403 17.06 -18.45 9.05
N ASN A 404 17.83 -18.20 7.99
CA ASN A 404 17.28 -17.80 6.70
C ASN A 404 16.54 -18.96 6.03
N GLN A 405 17.08 -20.18 6.11
CA GLN A 405 16.43 -21.39 5.57
C GLN A 405 15.09 -21.70 6.26
N LEU A 406 14.99 -21.52 7.58
CA LEU A 406 13.73 -21.72 8.30
C LEU A 406 12.65 -20.72 7.85
N GLY A 407 13.03 -19.45 7.64
CA GLY A 407 12.13 -18.44 7.07
C GLY A 407 11.65 -18.84 5.68
N GLU A 408 12.56 -19.27 4.80
CA GLU A 408 12.25 -19.71 3.43
C GLU A 408 11.35 -20.94 3.39
N TYR A 409 11.55 -21.94 4.25
CA TYR A 409 10.69 -23.13 4.30
C TYR A 409 9.28 -22.79 4.80
N THR A 410 9.18 -21.86 5.75
CA THR A 410 7.88 -21.44 6.29
C THR A 410 7.11 -20.61 5.26
N ASP A 411 7.80 -19.73 4.51
CA ASP A 411 7.23 -19.02 3.35
C ASP A 411 6.71 -20.02 2.30
N GLN A 412 7.51 -21.04 1.93
CA GLN A 412 7.11 -22.06 0.94
C GLN A 412 5.90 -22.89 1.37
N LEU A 413 5.81 -23.24 2.66
CA LEU A 413 4.67 -23.98 3.21
C LEU A 413 3.36 -23.18 3.04
N VAL A 414 3.40 -21.88 3.36
CA VAL A 414 2.26 -20.97 3.19
C VAL A 414 1.87 -20.84 1.72
N TYR A 415 2.82 -20.61 0.81
CA TYR A 415 2.53 -20.48 -0.63
C TYR A 415 1.89 -21.72 -1.23
N LYS A 416 2.34 -22.92 -0.83
CA LYS A 416 1.74 -24.17 -1.31
C LYS A 416 0.29 -24.35 -0.85
N PHE A 417 -0.02 -23.93 0.37
CA PHE A 417 -1.39 -23.96 0.87
C PHE A 417 -2.27 -23.00 0.06
N LEU A 418 -1.78 -21.77 -0.18
CA LEU A 418 -2.51 -20.75 -0.93
C LEU A 418 -2.72 -21.12 -2.41
N ALA A 419 -1.76 -21.83 -3.03
CA ALA A 419 -1.84 -22.29 -4.41
C ALA A 419 -3.07 -23.18 -4.67
N VAL A 420 -3.30 -24.17 -3.80
CA VAL A 420 -4.45 -25.09 -3.93
C VAL A 420 -5.78 -24.33 -3.87
N MET A 421 -5.83 -23.22 -3.15
CA MET A 421 -7.06 -22.49 -2.86
C MET A 421 -7.37 -21.36 -3.85
N LEU A 422 -6.34 -20.68 -4.35
CA LEU A 422 -6.49 -19.44 -5.12
C LEU A 422 -6.24 -19.61 -6.61
N GLU A 423 -5.79 -20.77 -7.08
CA GLU A 423 -5.42 -20.96 -8.49
C GLU A 423 -6.58 -20.63 -9.45
N SER A 424 -7.80 -21.12 -9.19
CA SER A 424 -8.97 -20.83 -10.05
C SER A 424 -9.36 -19.35 -9.97
N ALA A 425 -9.34 -18.76 -8.77
CA ALA A 425 -9.69 -17.37 -8.56
C ALA A 425 -8.69 -16.40 -9.20
N VAL A 426 -7.39 -16.70 -9.14
CA VAL A 426 -6.34 -15.91 -9.80
C VAL A 426 -6.48 -16.02 -11.33
N LYS A 427 -6.84 -17.19 -11.86
CA LYS A 427 -7.15 -17.36 -13.29
C LYS A 427 -8.39 -16.58 -13.70
N GLU A 428 -9.45 -16.60 -12.91
CA GLU A 428 -10.68 -15.84 -13.14
C GLU A 428 -10.42 -14.33 -13.08
N LEU A 429 -9.67 -13.86 -12.09
CA LEU A 429 -9.23 -12.47 -11.98
C LEU A 429 -8.43 -12.06 -13.21
N ARG A 430 -7.45 -12.86 -13.63
CA ARG A 430 -6.69 -12.61 -14.86
C ARG A 430 -7.59 -12.55 -16.09
N ASN A 431 -8.56 -13.45 -16.20
CA ASN A 431 -9.48 -13.48 -17.33
C ASN A 431 -10.43 -12.29 -17.33
N ALA A 432 -10.99 -11.90 -16.19
CA ALA A 432 -11.84 -10.73 -16.04
C ALA A 432 -11.06 -9.46 -16.40
N VAL A 433 -9.84 -9.33 -15.88
CA VAL A 433 -8.93 -8.23 -16.14
C VAL A 433 -8.53 -8.18 -17.62
N LYS A 434 -8.27 -9.33 -18.25
CA LYS A 434 -7.99 -9.41 -19.69
C LYS A 434 -9.20 -9.08 -20.57
N ALA A 435 -10.37 -9.65 -20.27
CA ALA A 435 -11.60 -9.42 -21.02
C ALA A 435 -12.03 -7.95 -20.97
N ALA A 436 -11.77 -7.30 -19.86
CA ALA A 436 -12.09 -5.91 -19.68
C ALA A 436 -11.04 -4.96 -20.32
N LYS A 437 -9.76 -5.36 -20.44
CA LYS A 437 -8.77 -4.73 -21.34
C LYS A 437 -9.26 -4.71 -22.80
N ASP A 438 -9.76 -5.84 -23.31
CA ASP A 438 -10.20 -5.96 -24.71
C ASP A 438 -11.39 -5.03 -25.04
N ARG A 439 -12.27 -4.73 -24.07
CA ARG A 439 -13.39 -3.77 -24.22
C ARG A 439 -12.94 -2.32 -24.24
N VAL A 440 -11.80 -2.05 -23.63
CA VAL A 440 -11.33 -0.74 -23.25
C VAL A 440 -10.54 -0.06 -24.38
N ASP A 441 -9.78 -0.82 -25.18
CA ASP A 441 -9.12 -0.29 -26.38
C ASP A 441 -10.14 0.28 -27.39
N GLU A 442 -11.39 -0.20 -27.37
CA GLU A 442 -12.50 0.31 -28.17
C GLU A 442 -13.17 1.57 -27.59
N GLU A 443 -13.14 1.76 -26.26
CA GLU A 443 -13.75 2.90 -25.54
C GLU A 443 -12.77 4.06 -25.33
N ALA A 444 -11.48 3.80 -25.11
CA ALA A 444 -10.42 4.80 -24.96
C ALA A 444 -10.31 5.73 -26.18
N ALA A 445 -10.56 5.19 -27.38
CA ALA A 445 -10.61 5.95 -28.63
C ALA A 445 -11.79 6.94 -28.70
N LYS A 446 -12.76 6.88 -27.76
CA LYS A 446 -13.97 7.71 -27.70
C LYS A 446 -14.12 8.45 -26.36
N ALA A 447 -13.13 8.35 -25.46
CA ALA A 447 -13.24 8.84 -24.09
C ALA A 447 -13.34 10.38 -24.04
N ALA A 448 -14.19 10.89 -23.13
CA ALA A 448 -14.35 12.33 -22.89
C ALA A 448 -13.03 13.02 -22.54
N SER A 449 -12.06 12.27 -21.99
CA SER A 449 -10.71 12.75 -21.69
C SER A 449 -9.93 13.19 -22.92
N ALA A 450 -10.25 12.70 -24.13
CA ALA A 450 -9.62 13.14 -25.36
C ALA A 450 -9.89 14.62 -25.69
N ALA A 451 -10.97 15.20 -25.14
CA ALA A 451 -11.35 16.58 -25.36
C ALA A 451 -10.29 17.59 -24.92
N VAL A 452 -9.39 17.24 -23.97
CA VAL A 452 -8.29 18.13 -23.55
C VAL A 452 -7.26 18.36 -24.67
N TYR A 453 -7.22 17.48 -25.67
CA TYR A 453 -6.31 17.57 -26.82
C TYR A 453 -6.90 18.35 -28.01
N GLU A 454 -8.20 18.66 -28.00
CA GLU A 454 -8.82 19.44 -29.07
C GLU A 454 -8.35 20.89 -29.05
N ASP A 455 -8.24 21.49 -30.24
CA ASP A 455 -7.81 22.89 -30.39
C ASP A 455 -8.94 23.83 -29.94
N GLY A 456 -8.60 24.81 -29.09
CA GLY A 456 -9.58 25.74 -28.52
C GLY A 456 -10.50 25.13 -27.45
N SER A 457 -10.19 23.92 -26.99
CA SER A 457 -10.97 23.23 -25.96
C SER A 457 -10.92 23.94 -24.60
N SER A 458 -12.03 23.89 -23.88
CA SER A 458 -12.13 24.27 -22.46
C SER A 458 -12.15 23.05 -21.52
N ALA A 459 -11.92 21.84 -22.03
CA ALA A 459 -11.97 20.62 -21.25
C ALA A 459 -10.91 20.59 -20.13
N SER A 460 -11.22 19.88 -19.05
CA SER A 460 -10.47 19.93 -17.80
C SER A 460 -10.30 18.57 -17.11
N ASP A 461 -10.66 17.51 -17.81
CA ASP A 461 -10.85 16.19 -17.23
C ASP A 461 -9.95 15.21 -18.02
N PRO A 462 -8.61 15.32 -17.88
CA PRO A 462 -7.66 14.51 -18.61
C PRO A 462 -7.70 13.06 -18.13
N SER A 463 -7.18 12.13 -18.94
CA SER A 463 -7.05 10.72 -18.54
C SER A 463 -6.03 10.56 -17.40
N HIS A 464 -6.32 9.68 -16.43
CA HIS A 464 -5.35 9.30 -15.40
C HIS A 464 -4.10 8.66 -16.03
N SER A 465 -4.27 7.70 -16.94
CA SER A 465 -3.19 7.04 -17.66
C SER A 465 -2.21 7.96 -18.38
N ASP A 466 -2.67 9.11 -18.88
CA ASP A 466 -1.82 10.06 -19.62
C ASP A 466 -1.01 10.94 -18.66
N LEU A 467 -1.60 11.24 -17.51
CA LEU A 467 -1.12 12.22 -16.56
C LEU A 467 -0.20 11.60 -15.48
N SER A 468 -0.42 10.34 -15.12
CA SER A 468 0.25 9.66 -14.01
C SER A 468 1.78 9.62 -14.15
N LYS A 469 2.50 9.89 -13.05
CA LYS A 469 3.98 10.04 -13.03
C LYS A 469 4.65 9.05 -12.07
N ASP A 470 3.89 8.15 -11.49
CA ASP A 470 4.34 7.07 -10.62
C ASP A 470 4.93 5.89 -11.41
N HIS A 471 4.90 5.94 -12.76
CA HIS A 471 5.64 5.02 -13.64
C HIS A 471 6.97 5.61 -14.04
N PHE A 472 8.03 4.81 -13.99
CA PHE A 472 9.37 5.34 -14.27
C PHE A 472 9.62 5.61 -15.76
N SER A 473 8.77 5.06 -16.63
CA SER A 473 8.70 5.41 -18.04
C SER A 473 8.35 6.89 -18.23
N ASN A 474 7.56 7.50 -17.35
CA ASN A 474 7.22 8.91 -17.45
C ASN A 474 8.44 9.79 -17.12
N VAL A 475 8.80 10.70 -18.04
CA VAL A 475 9.95 11.61 -17.84
C VAL A 475 9.83 12.55 -16.63
N LEU A 476 8.63 12.71 -16.08
CA LEU A 476 8.35 13.49 -14.88
C LEU A 476 8.25 12.64 -13.59
N ASN A 477 8.55 11.34 -13.64
CA ASN A 477 8.61 10.50 -12.43
C ASN A 477 9.58 11.02 -11.38
N GLN A 478 10.82 11.33 -11.80
CA GLN A 478 11.84 11.82 -10.87
C GLN A 478 11.42 13.11 -10.14
N PRO A 479 10.98 14.20 -10.79
CA PRO A 479 10.54 15.39 -10.08
C PRO A 479 9.28 15.18 -9.24
N ALA A 480 8.33 14.34 -9.67
CA ALA A 480 7.15 13.98 -8.85
C ALA A 480 7.58 13.25 -7.58
N GLY A 481 8.38 12.18 -7.69
CA GLY A 481 8.92 11.45 -6.54
C GLY A 481 9.75 12.31 -5.60
N LEU A 482 10.54 13.27 -6.13
CA LEU A 482 11.24 14.24 -5.29
C LEU A 482 10.26 15.13 -4.49
N VAL A 483 9.14 15.57 -5.09
CA VAL A 483 8.09 16.32 -4.38
C VAL A 483 7.43 15.44 -3.32
N ALA A 484 7.09 14.19 -3.65
CA ALA A 484 6.55 13.21 -2.71
C ALA A 484 7.48 12.99 -1.50
N THR A 485 8.81 12.87 -1.72
CA THR A 485 9.76 12.77 -0.61
C THR A 485 9.77 14.01 0.30
N VAL A 486 9.40 15.20 -0.22
CA VAL A 486 9.23 16.41 0.60
C VAL A 486 7.96 16.31 1.44
N THR A 487 6.83 15.93 0.83
CA THR A 487 5.53 15.86 1.50
C THR A 487 5.53 14.79 2.59
N THR A 488 6.01 13.59 2.29
CA THR A 488 6.15 12.47 3.25
C THR A 488 7.03 12.83 4.43
N ASN A 489 8.17 13.48 4.16
CA ASN A 489 9.09 13.92 5.19
C ASN A 489 8.47 15.02 6.09
N TRP A 490 7.85 16.02 5.46
CA TRP A 490 7.23 17.13 6.17
C TRP A 490 6.07 16.67 7.05
N ALA A 491 5.12 15.92 6.48
CA ALA A 491 3.96 15.41 7.19
C ALA A 491 4.36 14.54 8.37
N THR A 492 5.22 13.54 8.15
CA THR A 492 5.66 12.62 9.20
C THR A 492 6.31 13.36 10.37
N GLN A 493 7.21 14.32 10.11
CA GLN A 493 7.83 15.08 11.19
C GLN A 493 6.83 15.88 12.03
N ARG A 494 5.72 16.36 11.44
CA ARG A 494 4.69 17.08 12.20
C ARG A 494 3.79 16.15 13.01
N ILE A 495 3.45 15.01 12.44
CA ILE A 495 2.71 13.96 13.14
C ILE A 495 3.51 13.43 14.33
N VAL A 496 4.79 13.11 14.16
CA VAL A 496 5.63 12.63 15.27
C VAL A 496 5.75 13.66 16.39
N LYS A 497 5.79 14.97 16.08
CA LYS A 497 5.76 16.01 17.12
C LYS A 497 4.44 15.99 17.89
N CYS A 498 3.30 15.84 17.22
CA CYS A 498 2.00 15.71 17.88
C CYS A 498 1.88 14.42 18.72
N TRP A 499 2.57 13.35 18.32
CA TRP A 499 2.64 12.12 19.12
C TRP A 499 3.54 12.25 20.35
N ASP A 500 4.52 13.15 20.34
CA ASP A 500 5.43 13.39 21.47
C ASP A 500 4.86 14.39 22.48
N ASP A 501 3.95 15.26 22.05
CA ASP A 501 3.43 16.36 22.85
C ASP A 501 1.91 16.52 22.67
N ASP A 502 1.17 16.21 23.73
CA ASP A 502 -0.29 16.27 23.77
C ASP A 502 -0.80 17.72 23.74
N ASP A 503 0.02 18.72 24.09
CA ASP A 503 -0.35 20.14 24.08
C ASP A 503 -0.35 20.74 22.66
N ILE A 504 0.24 20.05 21.68
CA ILE A 504 0.20 20.48 20.28
C ILE A 504 -1.20 20.26 19.69
N ASP A 505 -1.75 21.31 19.10
CA ASP A 505 -3.06 21.27 18.43
C ASP A 505 -3.00 20.39 17.16
N ALA A 506 -3.72 19.27 17.20
CA ALA A 506 -3.78 18.31 16.11
C ALA A 506 -4.44 18.92 14.86
N GLY A 507 -5.54 19.66 15.02
CA GLY A 507 -6.26 20.30 13.92
C GLY A 507 -5.38 21.29 13.18
N LYS A 508 -4.70 22.20 13.90
CA LYS A 508 -3.75 23.14 13.28
C LYS A 508 -2.60 22.43 12.58
N THR A 509 -2.11 21.33 13.15
CA THR A 509 -1.05 20.54 12.53
C THR A 509 -1.52 19.92 11.22
N ILE A 510 -2.72 19.36 11.19
CA ILE A 510 -3.33 18.80 9.98
C ILE A 510 -3.54 19.89 8.93
N GLU A 511 -4.05 21.06 9.31
CA GLU A 511 -4.19 22.20 8.39
C GLU A 511 -2.83 22.68 7.84
N GLU A 512 -1.75 22.60 8.62
CA GLU A 512 -0.40 22.86 8.13
C GLU A 512 0.09 21.82 7.12
N ILE A 513 -0.32 20.56 7.25
CA ILE A 513 -0.01 19.47 6.31
C ILE A 513 -0.84 19.65 5.04
N LEU A 514 -2.14 19.92 5.14
CA LEU A 514 -3.05 20.07 4.01
C LEU A 514 -2.68 21.21 3.06
N ARG A 515 -1.85 22.17 3.49
CA ARG A 515 -1.22 23.17 2.59
C ARG A 515 -0.39 22.56 1.46
N ILE A 516 -0.07 21.26 1.52
CA ILE A 516 0.51 20.49 0.43
C ILE A 516 -0.40 20.52 -0.81
N LEU A 517 -1.72 20.43 -0.65
CA LEU A 517 -2.68 20.53 -1.74
C LEU A 517 -2.81 22.00 -2.15
N HIS A 518 -2.14 22.37 -3.24
CA HIS A 518 -2.15 23.75 -3.72
C HIS A 518 -1.75 23.89 -5.18
N HIS A 519 -2.30 24.90 -5.85
CA HIS A 519 -1.79 25.36 -7.13
C HIS A 519 -0.61 26.34 -6.92
N PRO A 520 0.56 26.14 -7.59
CA PRO A 520 1.75 26.96 -7.37
C PRO A 520 1.61 28.45 -7.73
N ALA A 521 0.61 28.83 -8.53
CA ALA A 521 0.31 30.20 -8.95
C ALA A 521 -0.76 30.90 -8.07
N PHE A 522 -1.51 30.15 -7.27
CA PHE A 522 -2.60 30.69 -6.43
C PHE A 522 -2.16 31.03 -5.00
N VAL A 523 -0.92 30.70 -4.63
CA VAL A 523 -0.40 30.95 -3.29
C VAL A 523 0.33 32.30 -3.23
N LYS A 524 -0.30 33.31 -2.63
CA LYS A 524 0.29 34.65 -2.41
C LYS A 524 1.56 34.62 -1.55
N LYS A 525 1.51 33.93 -0.41
CA LYS A 525 2.64 33.74 0.52
C LYS A 525 2.82 32.25 0.77
N LYS A 526 3.84 31.67 0.13
CA LYS A 526 4.13 30.24 0.23
C LYS A 526 4.50 29.86 1.66
N SER A 527 3.84 28.83 2.18
CA SER A 527 4.29 28.14 3.39
C SER A 527 5.61 27.42 3.13
N ALA A 528 6.27 26.95 4.19
CA ALA A 528 7.55 26.26 4.07
C ALA A 528 7.45 25.02 3.17
N VAL A 529 6.43 24.16 3.36
CA VAL A 529 6.25 22.95 2.55
C VAL A 529 6.00 23.27 1.08
N GLN A 530 5.11 24.22 0.78
CA GLN A 530 4.83 24.67 -0.60
C GLN A 530 6.08 25.23 -1.28
N HIS A 531 6.91 25.97 -0.52
CA HIS A 531 8.20 26.44 -1.02
C HIS A 531 9.16 25.28 -1.31
N TYR A 532 9.24 24.28 -0.43
CA TYR A 532 10.12 23.12 -0.60
C TYR A 532 9.70 22.23 -1.76
N MET A 533 8.39 21.99 -1.95
CA MET A 533 7.84 21.28 -3.11
C MET A 533 8.24 21.99 -4.41
N PHE A 534 8.01 23.29 -4.51
CA PHE A 534 8.42 24.07 -5.69
C PHE A 534 9.94 24.06 -5.90
N LEU A 535 10.72 24.14 -4.81
CA LEU A 535 12.18 24.06 -4.88
C LEU A 535 12.68 22.69 -5.36
N ALA A 536 11.99 21.59 -5.06
CA ALA A 536 12.35 20.26 -5.54
C ALA A 536 12.32 20.23 -7.08
N VAL A 537 11.19 20.62 -7.69
CA VAL A 537 11.03 20.73 -9.15
C VAL A 537 12.04 21.71 -9.75
N LYS A 538 12.21 22.88 -9.14
CA LYS A 538 13.14 23.91 -9.63
C LYS A 538 14.59 23.46 -9.60
N LYS A 539 15.03 22.77 -8.54
CA LYS A 539 16.40 22.24 -8.43
C LYS A 539 16.64 21.13 -9.44
N TRP A 540 15.67 20.23 -9.60
CA TRP A 540 15.72 19.19 -10.63
C TRP A 540 15.86 19.81 -12.02
N TRP A 541 14.90 20.66 -12.43
CA TRP A 541 14.91 21.29 -13.75
C TRP A 541 16.20 22.05 -14.02
N ARG A 542 16.66 22.89 -13.08
CA ARG A 542 17.87 23.70 -13.27
C ARG A 542 19.14 22.85 -13.35
N GLY A 543 19.18 21.73 -12.65
CA GLY A 543 20.31 20.80 -12.64
C GLY A 543 20.52 20.05 -13.96
N LEU A 544 19.50 19.98 -14.82
CA LEU A 544 19.61 19.27 -16.10
C LEU A 544 20.51 20.02 -17.11
N PRO A 545 21.34 19.30 -17.90
CA PRO A 545 22.06 19.86 -19.04
C PRO A 545 21.12 20.51 -20.06
N ALA A 546 21.63 21.49 -20.82
CA ALA A 546 20.82 22.21 -21.80
C ALA A 546 20.22 21.29 -22.89
N LYS A 547 20.97 20.27 -23.32
CA LYS A 547 20.51 19.28 -24.30
C LYS A 547 19.29 18.51 -23.77
N GLU A 548 19.33 18.07 -22.51
CA GLU A 548 18.25 17.31 -21.88
C GLU A 548 17.00 18.17 -21.67
N LYS A 549 17.16 19.44 -21.25
CA LYS A 549 16.04 20.40 -21.17
C LYS A 549 15.30 20.53 -22.49
N ASN A 550 16.03 20.59 -23.61
CA ASN A 550 15.41 20.67 -24.94
C ASN A 550 14.67 19.39 -25.31
N VAL A 551 15.20 18.22 -24.96
CA VAL A 551 14.50 16.93 -25.14
C VAL A 551 13.21 16.91 -24.34
N LEU A 552 13.24 17.31 -23.07
CA LEU A 552 12.07 17.34 -22.21
C LEU A 552 11.02 18.35 -22.71
N ARG A 553 11.42 19.54 -23.14
CA ARG A 553 10.49 20.51 -23.76
C ARG A 553 9.71 19.89 -24.91
N ASN A 554 10.40 19.18 -25.80
CA ASN A 554 9.75 18.52 -26.94
C ASN A 554 8.80 17.41 -26.48
N LYS A 555 9.24 16.58 -25.52
CA LYS A 555 8.45 15.47 -24.97
C LYS A 555 7.19 15.92 -24.24
N LEU A 556 7.21 17.09 -23.61
CA LEU A 556 6.13 17.63 -22.78
C LEU A 556 5.15 18.53 -23.54
N THR A 557 5.27 18.63 -24.86
CA THR A 557 4.29 19.36 -25.68
C THR A 557 2.96 18.61 -25.79
N LYS A 558 1.85 19.33 -26.01
CA LYS A 558 0.50 18.75 -26.20
C LYS A 558 0.49 17.63 -27.23
N GLN A 559 1.12 17.86 -28.38
CA GLN A 559 1.20 16.90 -29.48
C GLN A 559 2.06 15.67 -29.16
N SER A 560 3.13 15.85 -28.39
CA SER A 560 3.96 14.72 -27.95
C SER A 560 3.22 13.88 -26.92
N VAL A 561 2.60 14.51 -25.92
CA VAL A 561 1.83 13.84 -24.87
C VAL A 561 0.67 13.03 -25.46
N GLN A 562 -0.09 13.60 -26.40
CA GLN A 562 -1.17 12.90 -27.11
C GLN A 562 -0.71 11.61 -27.81
N LYS A 563 0.58 11.54 -28.20
CA LYS A 563 1.20 10.37 -28.83
C LYS A 563 2.01 9.53 -27.86
N ARG A 564 1.84 9.72 -26.54
CA ARG A 564 2.61 9.11 -25.45
C ARG A 564 4.13 9.33 -25.54
N GLY A 565 4.57 10.42 -26.16
CA GLY A 565 5.99 10.74 -26.34
C GLY A 565 6.71 11.14 -25.05
N HIS A 566 5.97 11.50 -24.00
CA HIS A 566 6.48 11.76 -22.64
C HIS A 566 6.84 10.48 -21.90
N GLU A 567 6.48 9.31 -22.42
CA GLU A 567 6.93 8.02 -21.92
C GLU A 567 8.26 7.63 -22.59
N ALA A 568 9.13 6.99 -21.81
CA ALA A 568 10.48 6.60 -22.19
C ALA A 568 10.70 5.13 -21.82
N HIS A 569 10.11 4.23 -22.59
CA HIS A 569 10.20 2.76 -22.39
C HIS A 569 11.60 2.17 -22.65
N GLY A 570 12.64 3.00 -22.76
CA GLY A 570 14.03 2.59 -22.99
C GLY A 570 15.00 3.29 -22.04
N LEU A 571 14.55 3.66 -20.84
CA LEU A 571 15.38 4.31 -19.82
C LEU A 571 16.58 3.41 -19.48
N THR A 572 17.79 3.92 -19.68
CA THR A 572 19.02 3.24 -19.29
C THR A 572 19.74 4.00 -18.17
N LEU A 573 20.65 3.32 -17.46
CA LEU A 573 21.47 3.97 -16.44
C LEU A 573 22.35 5.11 -16.99
N LYS A 574 22.74 5.04 -18.28
CA LYS A 574 23.45 6.14 -18.95
C LYS A 574 22.63 7.42 -19.02
N ASP A 575 21.30 7.30 -19.12
CA ASP A 575 20.39 8.45 -19.12
C ASP A 575 20.25 9.09 -17.73
N LEU A 576 20.71 8.38 -16.69
CA LEU A 576 20.69 8.79 -15.29
C LEU A 576 22.07 9.21 -14.78
N GLU A 577 23.14 9.01 -15.56
CA GLU A 577 24.50 9.43 -15.20
C GLU A 577 24.56 10.94 -14.92
N GLY A 578 25.18 11.30 -13.79
CA GLY A 578 25.30 12.69 -13.35
C GLY A 578 24.02 13.30 -12.73
N ARG A 579 22.91 12.57 -12.69
CA ARG A 579 21.71 13.02 -11.97
C ARG A 579 21.94 12.97 -10.46
N LYS A 580 21.21 13.81 -9.73
CA LYS A 580 21.24 13.78 -8.27
C LYS A 580 20.44 12.57 -7.78
N ARG A 581 21.13 11.69 -7.05
CA ARG A 581 20.55 10.50 -6.42
C ARG A 581 19.95 10.82 -5.05
N GLY A 582 18.83 10.17 -4.73
CA GLY A 582 18.20 10.14 -3.42
C GLY A 582 17.18 11.24 -3.17
N ALA A 583 16.55 11.18 -2.00
CA ALA A 583 15.41 12.02 -1.63
C ALA A 583 15.73 13.52 -1.62
N ALA A 584 14.70 14.35 -1.71
CA ALA A 584 14.83 15.79 -1.69
C ALA A 584 15.51 16.31 -0.41
N VAL A 585 16.39 17.30 -0.58
CA VAL A 585 17.11 17.95 0.52
C VAL A 585 16.63 19.39 0.69
N PHE A 586 16.10 19.68 1.88
CA PHE A 586 15.57 20.97 2.29
C PHE A 586 15.86 21.21 3.78
N PRO A 587 15.75 22.45 4.29
CA PRO A 587 15.99 22.75 5.70
C PRO A 587 15.16 21.84 6.63
N GLY A 588 15.84 21.08 7.48
CA GLY A 588 15.20 20.14 8.41
C GLY A 588 14.85 18.76 7.84
N SER A 589 15.20 18.44 6.59
CA SER A 589 14.87 17.13 5.98
C SER A 589 15.70 15.94 6.52
N ARG A 590 16.76 16.23 7.29
CA ARG A 590 17.68 15.28 7.93
C ARG A 590 17.94 15.69 9.38
N PRO A 591 16.95 15.55 10.28
CA PRO A 591 17.19 15.72 11.71
C PRO A 591 18.23 14.72 12.21
N ARG A 592 18.89 15.04 13.33
CA ARG A 592 19.79 14.07 13.97
C ARG A 592 18.95 12.92 14.50
N VAL A 593 19.37 11.69 14.25
CA VAL A 593 18.69 10.48 14.73
C VAL A 593 19.72 9.45 15.16
N ARG A 594 19.33 8.57 16.09
CA ARG A 594 20.12 7.41 16.51
C ARG A 594 19.30 6.15 16.37
N ALA A 595 19.96 5.00 16.26
CA ALA A 595 19.27 3.72 16.27
C ALA A 595 18.53 3.54 17.61
N PRO A 596 17.31 2.99 17.61
CA PRO A 596 16.66 2.60 18.85
C PRO A 596 17.50 1.53 19.57
N PRO A 597 17.43 1.45 20.91
CA PRO A 597 18.12 0.43 21.67
C PRO A 597 17.68 -0.96 21.19
N LYS A 598 18.65 -1.88 21.08
CA LYS A 598 18.34 -3.30 20.89
C LYS A 598 17.48 -3.73 22.06
N LYS A 599 16.32 -4.33 21.79
CA LYS A 599 15.54 -4.95 22.86
C LYS A 599 16.32 -6.21 23.23
N ASP A 600 16.83 -6.29 24.46
CA ASP A 600 17.34 -7.56 24.97
C ASP A 600 16.19 -8.56 24.88
N SER A 601 16.35 -9.57 24.00
CA SER A 601 15.53 -10.76 23.84
C SER A 601 14.11 -10.63 24.42
N PHE A 602 13.14 -10.43 23.53
CA PHE A 602 11.72 -10.48 23.84
C PHE A 602 11.41 -11.55 24.92
N PRO A 603 10.74 -11.22 26.04
CA PRO A 603 10.45 -12.22 27.05
C PRO A 603 9.48 -13.22 26.42
N ILE A 604 10.02 -14.37 26.03
CA ILE A 604 9.34 -15.52 25.43
C ILE A 604 8.04 -15.85 26.21
N ALA A 605 8.01 -15.58 27.52
CA ALA A 605 6.84 -15.66 28.38
C ALA A 605 5.61 -14.83 27.91
N TRP A 606 5.80 -13.61 27.38
CA TRP A 606 4.70 -12.80 26.83
C TRP A 606 4.16 -13.40 25.53
N ALA A 607 5.06 -13.87 24.65
CA ALA A 607 4.67 -14.51 23.41
C ALA A 607 3.91 -15.82 23.64
N ILE A 608 4.32 -16.58 24.67
CA ILE A 608 3.69 -17.84 25.11
C ILE A 608 2.36 -17.61 25.81
N GLN A 609 2.23 -16.55 26.61
CA GLN A 609 0.95 -16.20 27.23
C GLN A 609 -0.10 -15.81 26.19
N GLU A 610 0.27 -15.02 25.18
CA GLU A 610 -0.62 -14.75 24.04
C GLU A 610 -0.91 -16.03 23.26
N ALA A 611 0.10 -16.85 22.93
CA ALA A 611 -0.11 -18.13 22.26
C ALA A 611 -1.06 -19.07 23.03
N GLY A 612 -1.02 -19.06 24.37
CA GLY A 612 -1.90 -19.86 25.21
C GLY A 612 -3.36 -19.39 25.20
N ALA A 613 -3.58 -18.07 25.20
CA ALA A 613 -4.90 -17.47 25.03
C ALA A 613 -5.46 -17.70 23.61
N ASP A 614 -4.59 -17.66 22.61
CA ASP A 614 -4.94 -17.84 21.20
C ASP A 614 -5.19 -19.32 20.85
N ILE A 615 -4.49 -20.27 21.48
CA ILE A 615 -4.80 -21.71 21.39
C ILE A 615 -6.19 -21.99 21.95
N GLN A 616 -6.57 -21.34 23.05
CA GLN A 616 -7.94 -21.44 23.57
C GLN A 616 -8.96 -20.85 22.61
N TRP A 617 -8.63 -19.73 21.95
CA TRP A 617 -9.47 -19.11 20.93
C TRP A 617 -9.61 -19.98 19.66
N ILE A 618 -8.51 -20.45 19.07
CA ILE A 618 -8.49 -21.37 17.91
C ILE A 618 -9.30 -22.63 18.24
N ALA A 619 -9.10 -23.21 19.42
CA ALA A 619 -9.85 -24.37 19.87
C ALA A 619 -11.33 -24.08 20.07
N SER A 620 -11.72 -22.88 20.54
CA SER A 620 -13.14 -22.49 20.66
C SER A 620 -13.79 -22.23 19.30
N THR A 621 -13.10 -21.55 18.38
CA THR A 621 -13.61 -21.20 17.05
C THR A 621 -13.79 -22.46 16.18
N LEU A 622 -12.83 -23.39 16.22
CA LEU A 622 -12.93 -24.69 15.54
C LEU A 622 -14.05 -25.56 16.15
N ARG A 623 -14.22 -25.51 17.48
CA ARG A 623 -15.28 -26.27 18.16
C ARG A 623 -16.68 -25.72 17.87
N GLU A 624 -16.84 -24.41 17.72
CA GLU A 624 -18.12 -23.78 17.39
C GLU A 624 -18.49 -23.94 15.91
N GLY A 625 -17.52 -23.84 14.99
CA GLY A 625 -17.72 -24.07 13.55
C GLY A 625 -18.11 -25.52 13.20
N LEU A 626 -17.77 -26.48 14.06
CA LEU A 626 -18.13 -27.90 13.89
C LEU A 626 -19.56 -28.25 14.36
N TYR A 627 -20.22 -27.42 15.18
CA TYR A 627 -21.50 -27.76 15.81
C TYR A 627 -22.69 -26.84 15.43
N ASP A 628 -22.47 -25.60 14.97
CA ASP A 628 -23.55 -24.74 14.44
C ASP A 628 -23.03 -23.70 13.41
N PRO A 629 -23.13 -23.99 12.10
CA PRO A 629 -22.66 -23.09 11.03
C PRO A 629 -23.40 -21.74 10.96
N ARG A 630 -24.59 -21.61 11.56
CA ARG A 630 -25.39 -20.37 11.51
C ARG A 630 -25.16 -19.49 12.75
N GLY A 631 -24.96 -20.08 13.93
CA GLY A 631 -24.67 -19.36 15.17
C GLY A 631 -23.30 -18.68 15.22
N ALA A 632 -22.30 -19.25 14.52
CA ALA A 632 -20.93 -18.70 14.46
C ALA A 632 -20.86 -17.26 13.93
N THR A 633 -21.77 -16.89 13.02
CA THR A 633 -21.84 -15.52 12.45
C THR A 633 -22.37 -14.47 13.43
N THR A 634 -23.22 -14.88 14.38
CA THR A 634 -23.90 -13.97 15.32
C THR A 634 -23.08 -13.73 16.60
N GLU A 635 -22.29 -14.72 17.02
CA GLU A 635 -21.33 -14.59 18.13
C GLU A 635 -20.02 -13.90 17.70
N LEU A 636 -19.55 -14.03 16.46
CA LEU A 636 -18.40 -13.26 15.92
C LEU A 636 -18.65 -11.73 15.99
N LEU A 637 -19.87 -11.30 15.65
CA LEU A 637 -20.31 -9.91 15.77
C LEU A 637 -20.40 -9.42 17.22
N ARG A 638 -20.61 -10.32 18.20
CA ARG A 638 -20.56 -10.01 19.64
C ARG A 638 -19.15 -10.09 20.23
N GLY A 639 -18.31 -11.01 19.75
CA GLY A 639 -16.94 -11.23 20.20
C GLY A 639 -16.03 -10.03 19.90
N ALA A 640 -16.18 -9.44 18.72
CA ALA A 640 -15.48 -8.20 18.35
C ALA A 640 -15.87 -7.01 19.26
N ALA A 641 -17.12 -6.94 19.73
CA ALA A 641 -17.59 -5.92 20.68
C ALA A 641 -17.23 -6.24 22.15
N GLY A 642 -17.07 -7.52 22.50
CA GLY A 642 -16.69 -8.00 23.83
C GLY A 642 -15.20 -7.87 24.15
N PHE A 643 -14.34 -7.88 23.13
CA PHE A 643 -12.88 -7.75 23.26
C PHE A 643 -12.47 -6.42 23.89
N ALA A 644 -13.25 -5.36 23.69
CA ALA A 644 -13.06 -4.05 24.34
C ALA A 644 -13.42 -4.03 25.84
N LYS A 645 -14.20 -5.01 26.34
CA LYS A 645 -14.58 -5.12 27.77
C LYS A 645 -13.74 -6.12 28.55
N GLY A 646 -13.18 -7.16 27.90
CA GLY A 646 -12.38 -8.21 28.54
C GLY A 646 -11.02 -7.74 29.04
N SER A 647 -10.42 -6.75 28.38
CA SER A 647 -9.09 -6.21 28.70
C SER A 647 -9.02 -5.48 30.05
N ILE A 648 -10.16 -5.03 30.60
CA ILE A 648 -10.23 -4.34 31.90
C ILE A 648 -10.14 -5.34 33.07
N ARG A 649 -10.54 -6.61 32.87
CA ARG A 649 -10.57 -7.61 33.96
C ARG A 649 -9.22 -8.29 34.18
N ALA A 650 -8.39 -8.41 33.13
CA ALA A 650 -7.04 -8.96 33.22
C ALA A 650 -6.06 -8.04 34.00
N VAL A 651 -6.29 -6.73 33.99
CA VAL A 651 -5.47 -5.75 34.73
C VAL A 651 -5.61 -5.90 36.26
N PHE A 652 -6.76 -6.35 36.75
CA PHE A 652 -6.97 -6.56 38.19
C PHE A 652 -6.29 -7.82 38.73
N THR A 653 -6.13 -8.86 37.92
CA THR A 653 -5.48 -10.12 38.34
C THR A 653 -3.96 -10.00 38.36
N VAL A 654 -3.38 -9.14 37.51
CA VAL A 654 -1.94 -8.85 37.51
C VAL A 654 -1.52 -8.00 38.73
N ALA A 655 -2.39 -7.10 39.20
CA ALA A 655 -2.15 -6.31 40.42
C ALA A 655 -2.05 -7.19 41.69
N THR A 656 -2.82 -8.28 41.77
CA THR A 656 -2.74 -9.24 42.88
C THR A 656 -1.49 -10.13 42.84
N TRP A 657 -0.91 -10.33 41.65
CA TRP A 657 0.30 -11.13 41.49
C TRP A 657 1.57 -10.33 41.86
N PHE A 658 1.60 -9.03 41.54
CA PHE A 658 2.68 -8.14 41.99
C PHE A 658 2.67 -7.87 43.50
N ALA A 659 1.50 -7.90 44.17
CA ALA A 659 1.42 -7.76 45.62
C ALA A 659 1.98 -8.97 46.39
N GLY A 660 1.97 -10.17 45.79
CA GLY A 660 2.54 -11.39 46.41
C GLY A 660 4.07 -11.48 46.34
N GLY A 661 4.70 -10.83 45.35
CA GLY A 661 6.15 -10.84 45.14
C GLY A 661 6.95 -9.93 46.10
N ALA A 662 6.31 -8.94 46.72
CA ALA A 662 6.96 -8.03 47.66
C ALA A 662 7.09 -8.59 49.09
N ALA A 663 6.37 -9.66 49.44
CA ALA A 663 6.45 -10.28 50.78
C ALA A 663 7.60 -11.30 50.92
N GLY A 664 8.14 -11.82 49.80
CA GLY A 664 9.20 -12.83 49.80
C GLY A 664 10.62 -12.27 49.91
N ILE A 665 10.82 -10.97 49.67
CA ILE A 665 12.16 -10.33 49.64
C ILE A 665 12.50 -9.64 50.98
N ALA A 666 11.55 -9.51 51.90
CA ALA A 666 11.77 -8.89 53.21
C ALA A 666 12.24 -9.86 54.32
N MET A 667 12.24 -11.19 54.11
CA MET A 667 12.58 -12.15 55.17
C MET A 667 14.03 -12.69 55.15
N ASP A 668 14.82 -12.42 54.11
CA ASP A 668 16.22 -12.87 54.03
C ASP A 668 17.25 -11.81 54.49
N ILE A 669 16.79 -10.64 54.95
CA ILE A 669 17.67 -9.57 55.48
C ILE A 669 17.78 -9.60 57.02
N TRP A 670 17.00 -10.44 57.72
CA TRP A 670 16.97 -10.50 59.19
C TRP A 670 17.09 -11.94 59.73
N ARG A 671 18.30 -12.51 59.65
CA ARG A 671 18.73 -13.58 60.57
C ARG A 671 20.11 -13.27 61.15
N PRO A 672 20.27 -13.23 62.49
CA PRO A 672 21.56 -12.95 63.11
C PRO A 672 22.48 -14.17 62.98
N ARG A 673 23.76 -13.91 62.66
CA ARG A 673 24.83 -14.90 62.79
C ARG A 673 25.06 -15.20 64.27
N SER A 674 25.01 -16.48 64.64
CA SER A 674 25.70 -17.04 65.80
C SER A 674 26.58 -18.18 65.32
#